data_AF-A0A518EWR1-F1
#
_entry.id   AF-A0A518EWR1-F1
#
_cell.length_a   1.000
_cell.length_b   1.000
_cell.length_c   1.000
_cell.angle_alpha   90.00
_cell.angle_beta   90.00
_cell.angle_gamma   90.00
#
_symmetry.space_group_name_H-M   'P 1'
#
loop_
_entity.id
_entity.type
_entity.pdbx_description
1 polymer ?
#
loop_
_entity_poly.entity_id
_entity_poly.type
_entity_poly.pdbx_seq_one_letter_code
_entity_poly.pdbx_strand_id
1 'polypeptide(L)'
;MTAALTSPISTVPNPVSEAAEKSPIQRGISAITLLLLWATAILGAVFIWRTFSEYIFEDAYITYRYADNIANGRGFVFTEGERVLGTTAPLYTLILALLGFLGADIPTASGLLFVGAIATVGLLGGFMLRGRGAPILGVAFAVFCSAGGPELYRFFGLETPFLIALLMGAVWAATLERFRLGAVLVAFAFLTRYDAALFAILYFGLLAWRDRRVPVRLGLLSTALVLPWLAFAQWYFGSVFPNTLGAKTGDTGPLTYLTAASARQWELSTSWLKRPGPWDVLGDHASLVLALVLGAGVIAGFVVALRERSIGTRILALYPLALMAGYSLIGPSIQFLWYPAPATYCAVLLSMLGLASLLKWLRILPLTEVALLPVLYLVAVAVVPHVEQKEKMFSDGGQYRYRVEAYETMARFVVSAGLSDQALLTLEPGYFAYLSDNPAIDQAGLVTKGIYFHGSSSRRTTLQEILEERQPGLFVCGNGRMPKGYLTVFTAGTRFELGLRKEVLDARFDSILGGARNVGDSDAPDIASPFEFRLDRRGRHHWIEQGGIATRVGALLKLDYDGQPYEDEFMLVGPGEHGAESPSFRIDFDSLEFLLAAKSEILTGAQLLVDGQAVLSSIGHFDAEDPRFERVVFDLAPWRGRVASIRFTQWAGAKHAVAFNEVRSRTDAERIVFDDFESGGSVGAWAKSFTEQPASLREAARAHGLHIYSSEHAAMSRGLEGELEQVSEPFVIEHDEIRFRMLDFGDELTSVTLLVDGQAVRTEQGNESEDSLGIFWDVSEFRGKQAVLEIVDHATADGLWVGIDDIVFATMK
;
A
#
# COMPACT_ATOMS: atom_id res chain seq x y z
N MET A 1 -20.79 108.13 -9.32
CA MET A 1 -20.17 107.58 -10.53
C MET A 1 -19.19 106.48 -10.10
N THR A 2 -19.43 105.23 -10.53
CA THR A 2 -18.48 104.13 -10.87
C THR A 2 -17.15 104.01 -10.09
N ALA A 3 -16.89 102.99 -9.25
CA ALA A 3 -16.68 101.53 -9.48
C ALA A 3 -15.25 101.12 -9.91
N ALA A 4 -14.59 100.27 -9.10
CA ALA A 4 -13.64 99.17 -9.45
C ALA A 4 -13.03 98.60 -8.12
N LEU A 5 -13.42 97.43 -7.59
CA LEU A 5 -13.03 96.04 -7.92
C LEU A 5 -11.51 95.76 -7.93
N THR A 6 -11.00 95.14 -6.85
CA THR A 6 -10.15 93.93 -6.89
C THR A 6 -10.03 93.30 -5.48
N SER A 7 -10.37 92.02 -5.39
CA SER A 7 -10.36 91.13 -4.22
C SER A 7 -8.96 90.65 -3.82
N PRO A 8 -8.75 90.22 -2.56
CA PRO A 8 -7.46 89.73 -2.08
C PRO A 8 -7.21 88.26 -2.48
N ILE A 9 -5.92 88.00 -2.65
CA ILE A 9 -5.27 86.73 -3.01
C ILE A 9 -5.77 85.58 -2.12
N SER A 10 -6.37 84.57 -2.75
CA SER A 10 -6.61 83.27 -2.14
C SER A 10 -5.30 82.48 -2.08
N THR A 11 -4.91 82.15 -0.86
CA THR A 11 -3.88 81.17 -0.54
C THR A 11 -4.32 79.80 -1.04
N VAL A 12 -3.59 79.24 -2.00
CA VAL A 12 -3.73 77.83 -2.38
C VAL A 12 -3.34 76.97 -1.18
N PRO A 13 -4.22 76.09 -0.64
CA PRO A 13 -3.83 75.16 0.39
C PRO A 13 -3.01 74.01 -0.20
N ASN A 14 -1.89 73.71 0.45
CA ASN A 14 -1.05 72.53 0.26
C ASN A 14 -1.88 71.23 0.39
N PRO A 15 -1.84 70.27 -0.55
CA PRO A 15 -2.57 69.00 -0.43
C PRO A 15 -1.76 67.96 0.36
N VAL A 16 -1.26 68.33 1.54
CA VAL A 16 -0.57 67.42 2.47
C VAL A 16 -1.08 67.66 3.89
N SER A 17 -2.29 67.20 4.22
CA SER A 17 -2.69 66.75 5.57
C SER A 17 -4.18 66.34 5.71
N GLU A 18 -4.74 65.55 4.79
CA GLU A 18 -6.00 64.84 5.09
C GLU A 18 -5.75 63.33 5.17
N ALA A 19 -4.93 62.93 6.13
CA ALA A 19 -5.13 61.64 6.77
C ALA A 19 -6.38 61.80 7.65
N ALA A 20 -7.56 61.48 7.10
CA ALA A 20 -8.78 61.41 7.89
C ALA A 20 -8.52 60.53 9.13
N GLU A 21 -8.49 61.14 10.32
CA GLU A 21 -8.35 60.41 11.57
C GLU A 21 -9.50 59.41 11.66
N LYS A 22 -9.19 58.13 11.50
CA LYS A 22 -10.16 57.04 11.68
C LYS A 22 -10.80 57.21 13.05
N SER A 23 -12.13 57.16 13.10
CA SER A 23 -12.87 57.27 14.36
C SER A 23 -12.43 56.18 15.36
N PRO A 24 -12.58 56.36 16.69
CA PRO A 24 -12.23 55.35 17.69
C PRO A 24 -12.87 53.98 17.40
N ILE A 25 -14.11 53.99 16.91
CA ILE A 25 -14.86 52.81 16.46
C ILE A 25 -14.17 52.15 15.25
N GLN A 26 -13.74 52.93 14.25
CA GLN A 26 -12.99 52.40 13.11
C GLN A 26 -11.60 51.87 13.50
N ARG A 27 -10.93 52.45 14.51
CA ARG A 27 -9.67 51.93 15.06
C ARG A 27 -9.89 50.61 15.83
N GLY A 28 -10.96 50.51 16.62
CA GLY A 28 -11.36 49.29 17.34
C GLY A 28 -11.70 48.13 16.40
N ILE A 29 -12.56 48.37 15.40
CA ILE A 29 -12.90 47.37 14.35
C ILE A 29 -11.64 46.92 13.60
N SER A 30 -10.73 47.87 13.32
CA SER A 30 -9.44 47.61 12.70
C SER A 30 -8.56 46.68 13.55
N ALA A 31 -8.47 46.89 14.87
CA ALA A 31 -7.69 46.03 15.75
C ALA A 31 -8.30 44.62 15.89
N ILE A 32 -9.62 44.53 16.09
CA ILE A 32 -10.35 43.26 16.22
C ILE A 32 -10.20 42.42 14.95
N THR A 33 -10.35 43.01 13.77
CA THR A 33 -10.19 42.29 12.50
C THR A 33 -8.74 41.79 12.31
N LEU A 34 -7.73 42.53 12.76
CA LEU A 34 -6.34 42.04 12.71
C LEU A 34 -6.18 40.82 13.60
N LEU A 35 -6.68 40.89 14.83
CA LEU A 35 -6.63 39.78 15.77
C LEU A 35 -7.39 38.56 15.23
N LEU A 36 -8.56 38.75 14.65
CA LEU A 36 -9.33 37.68 14.01
C LEU A 36 -8.59 37.06 12.83
N LEU A 37 -7.94 37.85 11.96
CA LEU A 37 -7.14 37.31 10.86
C LEU A 37 -6.01 36.41 11.35
N TRP A 38 -5.25 36.86 12.36
CA TRP A 38 -4.17 36.07 12.95
C TRP A 38 -4.70 34.86 13.71
N ALA A 39 -5.75 35.01 14.51
CA ALA A 39 -6.37 33.91 15.24
C ALA A 39 -6.90 32.84 14.27
N THR A 40 -7.59 33.23 13.20
CA THR A 40 -8.05 32.31 12.16
C THR A 40 -6.88 31.60 11.47
N ALA A 41 -5.81 32.32 11.13
CA ALA A 41 -4.64 31.72 10.52
C ALA A 41 -3.97 30.67 11.43
N ILE A 42 -3.84 30.97 12.73
CA ILE A 42 -3.24 30.06 13.72
C ILE A 42 -4.15 28.87 14.02
N LEU A 43 -5.44 29.11 14.26
CA LEU A 43 -6.40 28.03 14.55
C LEU A 43 -6.59 27.13 13.32
N GLY A 44 -6.65 27.71 12.12
CA GLY A 44 -6.66 27.01 10.85
C GLY A 44 -5.43 26.15 10.64
N ALA A 45 -4.26 26.72 10.94
CA ALA A 45 -2.99 26.01 10.89
C ALA A 45 -2.98 24.77 11.79
N VAL A 46 -3.36 24.93 13.07
CA VAL A 46 -3.44 23.82 14.04
C VAL A 46 -4.48 22.80 13.61
N PHE A 47 -5.62 23.25 13.11
CA PHE A 47 -6.70 22.39 12.63
C PHE A 47 -6.25 21.53 11.45
N ILE A 48 -5.72 22.16 10.40
CA ILE A 48 -5.20 21.46 9.21
C ILE A 48 -4.13 20.44 9.61
N TRP A 49 -3.19 20.83 10.47
CA TRP A 49 -2.17 19.91 10.95
C TRP A 49 -2.78 18.69 11.64
N ARG A 50 -3.68 18.91 12.61
CA ARG A 50 -4.34 17.85 13.39
C ARG A 50 -5.16 16.91 12.51
N THR A 51 -5.70 17.39 11.39
CA THR A 51 -6.60 16.62 10.53
C THR A 51 -5.88 15.91 9.39
N PHE A 52 -4.86 16.53 8.79
CA PHE A 52 -4.28 16.07 7.52
C PHE A 52 -2.82 15.64 7.61
N SER A 53 -2.14 15.80 8.75
CA SER A 53 -0.72 15.42 8.90
C SER A 53 -0.44 13.94 8.62
N GLU A 54 -1.42 13.06 8.85
CA GLU A 54 -1.35 11.62 8.55
C GLU A 54 -1.57 11.31 7.05
N TYR A 55 -1.99 12.29 6.25
CA TYR A 55 -2.42 12.12 4.86
C TYR A 55 -1.48 12.86 3.91
N ILE A 56 -0.26 12.33 3.75
CA ILE A 56 0.71 12.86 2.80
C ILE A 56 0.56 12.14 1.47
N PHE A 57 0.47 12.92 0.39
CA PHE A 57 0.33 12.37 -0.96
C PHE A 57 1.59 11.61 -1.41
N GLU A 58 1.43 10.56 -2.21
CA GLU A 58 2.51 9.66 -2.64
C GLU A 58 3.60 10.43 -3.41
N ASP A 59 3.19 11.28 -4.37
CA ASP A 59 4.10 12.14 -5.14
C ASP A 59 4.97 13.06 -4.26
N ALA A 60 4.52 13.40 -3.03
CA ALA A 60 5.32 14.25 -2.13
C ALA A 60 6.62 13.56 -1.71
N TYR A 61 6.56 12.24 -1.53
CA TYR A 61 7.71 11.43 -1.12
C TYR A 61 8.80 11.37 -2.19
N ILE A 62 8.46 11.63 -3.47
CA ILE A 62 9.48 11.86 -4.50
C ILE A 62 10.39 13.00 -4.08
N THR A 63 9.81 14.15 -3.73
CA THR A 63 10.58 15.32 -3.30
C THR A 63 11.26 15.10 -1.95
N TYR A 64 10.65 14.34 -1.04
CA TYR A 64 11.26 14.03 0.26
C TYR A 64 12.50 13.17 0.11
N ARG A 65 12.48 12.20 -0.81
CA ARG A 65 13.65 11.37 -1.11
C ARG A 65 14.84 12.21 -1.59
N TYR A 66 14.61 13.16 -2.49
CA TYR A 66 15.65 14.11 -2.89
C TYR A 66 16.15 14.93 -1.70
N ALA A 67 15.24 15.45 -0.87
CA ALA A 67 15.61 16.25 0.29
C ALA A 67 16.43 15.45 1.32
N ASP A 68 16.05 14.20 1.59
CA ASP A 68 16.73 13.28 2.50
C ASP A 68 18.13 12.92 1.98
N ASN A 69 18.25 12.63 0.68
CA ASN A 69 19.55 12.36 0.06
C ASN A 69 20.49 13.56 0.11
N ILE A 70 19.99 14.78 -0.05
CA ILE A 70 20.81 15.99 0.12
C ILE A 70 21.22 16.16 1.59
N ALA A 71 20.27 16.01 2.52
CA ALA A 71 20.52 16.15 3.95
C ALA A 71 21.58 15.16 4.47
N ASN A 72 21.60 13.94 3.93
CA ASN A 72 22.55 12.89 4.28
C ASN A 72 23.82 12.86 3.40
N GLY A 73 24.01 13.82 2.49
CA GLY A 73 25.21 13.91 1.66
C GLY A 73 25.30 12.91 0.49
N ARG A 74 24.22 12.18 0.17
CA ARG A 74 24.10 11.26 -0.99
C ARG A 74 23.88 12.01 -2.32
N GLY A 75 23.66 13.32 -2.26
CA GLY A 75 23.54 14.22 -3.41
C GLY A 75 22.10 14.54 -3.81
N PHE A 76 21.94 15.44 -4.80
CA PHE A 76 20.61 15.81 -5.31
C PHE A 76 20.11 14.75 -6.28
N VAL A 77 19.74 13.58 -5.78
CA VAL A 77 19.30 12.41 -6.57
C VAL A 77 18.16 11.69 -5.88
N PHE A 78 17.34 10.96 -6.64
CA PHE A 78 16.33 10.06 -6.06
C PHE A 78 16.96 8.71 -5.68
N THR A 79 17.66 8.12 -6.65
CA THR A 79 18.46 6.90 -6.51
C THR A 79 19.94 7.28 -6.48
N GLU A 80 20.69 6.78 -5.50
CA GLU A 80 22.12 7.07 -5.39
C GLU A 80 22.88 6.61 -6.64
N GLY A 81 23.85 7.40 -7.08
CA GLY A 81 24.58 7.17 -8.34
C GLY A 81 23.86 7.65 -9.61
N GLU A 82 22.53 7.84 -9.59
CA GLU A 82 21.77 8.27 -10.76
C GLU A 82 21.40 9.76 -10.72
N ARG A 83 22.07 10.56 -11.55
CA ARG A 83 21.79 12.00 -11.68
C ARG A 83 20.57 12.25 -12.58
N VAL A 84 19.38 12.09 -12.00
CA VAL A 84 18.09 12.36 -12.66
C VAL A 84 17.38 13.51 -11.94
N LEU A 85 16.80 14.44 -12.70
CA LEU A 85 15.96 15.51 -12.15
C LEU A 85 14.49 15.09 -12.23
N GLY A 86 14.00 14.44 -11.18
CA GLY A 86 12.62 13.96 -11.09
C GLY A 86 11.68 14.89 -10.32
N THR A 87 12.19 15.71 -9.38
CA THR A 87 11.36 16.74 -8.73
C THR A 87 11.24 17.99 -9.61
N THR A 88 10.03 18.56 -9.67
CA THR A 88 9.75 19.85 -10.31
C THR A 88 9.88 21.04 -9.35
N ALA A 89 10.32 20.80 -8.12
CA ALA A 89 10.26 21.77 -7.03
C ALA A 89 11.60 21.98 -6.30
N PRO A 90 12.63 22.51 -6.99
CA PRO A 90 13.98 22.58 -6.42
C PRO A 90 14.11 23.50 -5.20
N LEU A 91 13.45 24.66 -5.18
CA LEU A 91 13.48 25.52 -3.99
C LEU A 91 12.83 24.82 -2.79
N TYR A 92 11.69 24.17 -3.00
CA TYR A 92 11.00 23.42 -1.95
C TYR A 92 11.87 22.26 -1.42
N THR A 93 12.50 21.53 -2.34
CA THR A 93 13.43 20.43 -2.03
C THR A 93 14.60 20.92 -1.18
N LEU A 94 15.24 22.04 -1.56
CA LEU A 94 16.38 22.60 -0.84
C LEU A 94 16.00 23.12 0.56
N ILE A 95 14.81 23.69 0.72
CA ILE A 95 14.30 24.09 2.04
C ILE A 95 14.11 22.86 2.91
N LEU A 96 13.46 21.80 2.39
CA LEU A 96 13.28 20.55 3.13
C LEU A 96 14.61 19.88 3.47
N ALA A 97 15.56 19.86 2.54
CA ALA A 97 16.89 19.33 2.76
C ALA A 97 17.65 20.08 3.87
N LEU A 98 17.54 21.43 3.89
CA LEU A 98 18.13 22.24 4.95
C LEU A 98 17.50 21.92 6.31
N LEU A 99 16.17 21.78 6.37
CA LEU A 99 15.49 21.42 7.62
C LEU A 99 15.85 20.01 8.07
N GLY A 100 15.95 19.05 7.14
CA GLY A 100 16.42 17.70 7.39
C GLY A 100 17.86 17.66 7.92
N PHE A 101 18.75 18.43 7.31
CA PHE A 101 20.14 18.59 7.77
C PHE A 101 20.22 19.17 9.20
N LEU A 102 19.28 20.04 9.58
CA LEU A 102 19.15 20.58 10.94
C LEU A 102 18.47 19.61 11.92
N GLY A 103 18.13 18.39 11.48
CA GLY A 103 17.55 17.33 12.30
C GLY A 103 16.02 17.29 12.33
N ALA A 104 15.33 18.05 11.46
CA ALA A 104 13.88 17.95 11.36
C ALA A 104 13.46 16.73 10.53
N ASP A 105 12.42 16.03 10.97
CA ASP A 105 11.74 15.05 10.14
C ASP A 105 11.15 15.73 8.88
N ILE A 106 11.48 15.23 7.69
CA ILE A 106 11.13 15.87 6.41
C ILE A 106 9.61 15.92 6.18
N PRO A 107 8.84 14.82 6.36
CA PRO A 107 7.39 14.85 6.34
C PRO A 107 6.79 15.91 7.27
N THR A 108 7.30 15.99 8.51
CA THR A 108 6.87 16.98 9.49
C THR A 108 7.18 18.41 9.04
N ALA A 109 8.40 18.66 8.57
CA ALA A 109 8.84 19.96 8.06
C ALA A 109 7.97 20.42 6.87
N SER A 110 7.65 19.49 5.97
CA SER A 110 6.75 19.72 4.83
C SER A 110 5.34 20.10 5.28
N GLY A 111 4.78 19.40 6.26
CA GLY A 111 3.47 19.76 6.82
C GLY A 111 3.46 21.14 7.50
N LEU A 112 4.55 21.54 8.16
CA LEU A 112 4.68 22.88 8.74
C LEU A 112 4.75 23.97 7.67
N LEU A 113 5.50 23.73 6.58
CA LEU A 113 5.55 24.63 5.42
C LEU A 113 4.18 24.77 4.76
N PHE A 114 3.46 23.66 4.59
CA PHE A 114 2.09 23.63 4.07
C PHE A 114 1.18 24.54 4.90
N VAL A 115 1.17 24.33 6.22
CA VAL A 115 0.35 25.09 7.17
C VAL A 115 0.70 26.58 7.15
N GLY A 116 1.99 26.91 7.17
CA GLY A 116 2.47 28.30 7.07
C GLY A 116 2.10 28.96 5.74
N ALA A 117 2.12 28.21 4.64
CA ALA A 117 1.73 28.70 3.33
C ALA A 117 0.23 29.05 3.27
N ILE A 118 -0.64 28.19 3.79
CA ILE A 118 -2.09 28.44 3.84
C ILE A 118 -2.42 29.66 4.70
N ALA A 119 -1.82 29.73 5.89
CA ALA A 119 -1.94 30.90 6.76
C ALA A 119 -1.52 32.17 6.02
N THR A 120 -0.41 32.12 5.27
CA THR A 120 0.09 33.24 4.46
C THR A 120 -0.92 33.64 3.38
N VAL A 121 -1.48 32.68 2.63
CA VAL A 121 -2.49 32.97 1.60
C VAL A 121 -3.71 33.68 2.20
N GLY A 122 -4.25 33.14 3.30
CA GLY A 122 -5.40 33.70 3.99
C GLY A 122 -5.13 35.11 4.55
N LEU A 123 -3.97 35.32 5.18
CA LEU A 123 -3.57 36.63 5.71
C LEU A 123 -3.39 37.67 4.61
N LEU A 124 -2.69 37.33 3.52
CA LEU A 124 -2.44 38.28 2.43
C LEU A 124 -3.75 38.67 1.72
N GLY A 125 -4.60 37.70 1.37
CA GLY A 125 -5.92 37.99 0.80
C GLY A 125 -6.81 38.77 1.77
N GLY A 126 -6.76 38.44 3.06
CA GLY A 126 -7.42 39.16 4.13
C GLY A 126 -7.00 40.63 4.22
N PHE A 127 -5.69 40.90 4.16
CA PHE A 127 -5.15 42.26 4.13
C PHE A 127 -5.53 43.02 2.86
N MET A 128 -5.58 42.36 1.71
CA MET A 128 -6.04 42.99 0.46
C MET A 128 -7.51 43.43 0.56
N LEU A 129 -8.40 42.54 0.99
CA LEU A 129 -9.84 42.84 1.15
C LEU A 129 -10.08 43.91 2.22
N ARG A 130 -9.35 43.83 3.34
CA ARG A 130 -9.35 44.86 4.38
C ARG A 130 -8.87 46.22 3.86
N GLY A 131 -7.80 46.25 3.07
CA GLY A 131 -7.30 47.46 2.41
C GLY A 131 -8.33 48.09 1.47
N ARG A 132 -9.27 47.28 0.96
CA ARG A 132 -10.45 47.73 0.20
C ARG A 132 -11.66 48.03 1.07
N GLY A 133 -11.53 48.19 2.38
CA GLY A 133 -12.64 48.52 3.27
C GLY A 133 -13.67 47.39 3.40
N ALA A 134 -13.27 46.15 3.13
CA ALA A 134 -14.09 44.95 3.34
C ALA A 134 -13.41 44.00 4.34
N PRO A 135 -13.18 44.43 5.61
CA PRO A 135 -12.43 43.66 6.60
C PRO A 135 -13.04 42.28 6.89
N ILE A 136 -14.38 42.19 6.90
CA ILE A 136 -15.09 40.94 7.16
C ILE A 136 -14.97 39.96 6.01
N LEU A 137 -15.04 40.43 4.75
CA LEU A 137 -14.71 39.58 3.60
C LEU A 137 -13.27 39.09 3.68
N GLY A 138 -12.37 39.90 4.26
CA GLY A 138 -11.00 39.48 4.55
C GLY A 138 -10.89 38.34 5.56
N VAL A 139 -11.61 38.43 6.69
CA VAL A 139 -11.68 37.35 7.69
C VAL A 139 -12.32 36.11 7.08
N ALA A 140 -13.41 36.27 6.34
CA ALA A 140 -14.08 35.22 5.57
C ALA A 140 -13.13 34.50 4.62
N PHE A 141 -12.31 35.23 3.86
CA PHE A 141 -11.28 34.63 2.99
C PHE A 141 -10.24 33.85 3.79
N ALA A 142 -9.76 34.41 4.90
CA ALA A 142 -8.81 33.73 5.76
C ALA A 142 -9.38 32.44 6.37
N VAL A 143 -10.65 32.44 6.80
CA VAL A 143 -11.37 31.25 7.28
C VAL A 143 -11.50 30.23 6.15
N PHE A 144 -11.90 30.66 4.95
CA PHE A 144 -12.02 29.79 3.79
C PHE A 144 -10.71 29.06 3.46
N CYS A 145 -9.57 29.78 3.42
CA CYS A 145 -8.27 29.14 3.21
C CYS A 145 -7.88 28.21 4.37
N SER A 146 -8.10 28.66 5.60
CA SER A 146 -7.80 27.92 6.84
C SER A 146 -8.63 26.64 7.00
N ALA A 147 -9.79 26.58 6.36
CA ALA A 147 -10.65 25.41 6.27
C ALA A 147 -10.27 24.46 5.12
N GLY A 148 -9.14 24.72 4.47
CA GLY A 148 -8.69 23.94 3.32
C GLY A 148 -9.50 24.20 2.05
N GLY A 149 -10.21 25.33 1.92
CA GLY A 149 -11.05 25.66 0.78
C GLY A 149 -10.30 26.31 -0.39
N PRO A 150 -10.55 25.91 -1.67
CA PRO A 150 -11.40 24.82 -2.08
C PRO A 150 -10.54 23.59 -2.42
N GLU A 151 -10.23 22.78 -1.41
CA GLU A 151 -9.48 21.51 -1.47
C GLU A 151 -7.94 21.57 -1.32
N LEU A 152 -7.40 22.55 -0.58
CA LEU A 152 -5.95 22.62 -0.27
C LEU A 152 -5.41 21.35 0.39
N TYR A 153 -6.22 20.69 1.22
CA TYR A 153 -5.83 19.45 1.89
C TYR A 153 -5.45 18.34 0.91
N ARG A 154 -5.94 18.35 -0.34
CA ARG A 154 -5.55 17.38 -1.38
C ARG A 154 -4.10 17.52 -1.82
N PHE A 155 -3.44 18.61 -1.44
CA PHE A 155 -2.05 18.91 -1.78
C PHE A 155 -1.14 18.82 -0.55
N PHE A 156 -1.60 18.18 0.54
CA PHE A 156 -0.81 18.04 1.76
C PHE A 156 0.51 17.30 1.46
N GLY A 157 1.62 17.94 1.85
CA GLY A 157 2.98 17.49 1.56
C GLY A 157 3.58 17.97 0.22
N LEU A 158 2.75 18.45 -0.72
CA LEU A 158 3.24 18.99 -2.00
C LEU A 158 3.68 20.45 -1.87
N GLU A 159 4.50 20.90 -2.83
CA GLU A 159 4.96 22.28 -2.96
C GLU A 159 3.85 23.27 -3.37
N THR A 160 2.69 22.76 -3.80
CA THR A 160 1.61 23.56 -4.42
C THR A 160 1.12 24.71 -3.52
N PRO A 161 0.83 24.49 -2.22
CA PRO A 161 0.44 25.58 -1.32
C PRO A 161 1.55 26.61 -1.11
N PHE A 162 2.81 26.15 -1.02
CA PHE A 162 3.97 27.02 -0.94
C PHE A 162 4.10 27.90 -2.19
N LEU A 163 3.88 27.35 -3.39
CA LEU A 163 3.77 28.13 -4.63
C LEU A 163 2.65 29.17 -4.52
N ILE A 164 1.44 28.78 -4.12
CA ILE A 164 0.29 29.69 -4.03
C ILE A 164 0.59 30.86 -3.08
N ALA A 165 1.27 30.60 -1.96
CA ALA A 165 1.70 31.64 -1.03
C ALA A 165 2.71 32.61 -1.66
N LEU A 166 3.69 32.12 -2.43
CA LEU A 166 4.64 32.96 -3.16
C LEU A 166 3.96 33.83 -4.22
N LEU A 167 3.05 33.24 -5.01
CA LEU A 167 2.28 33.95 -6.03
C LEU A 167 1.36 35.01 -5.40
N MET A 168 0.67 34.67 -4.31
CA MET A 168 -0.16 35.62 -3.58
C MET A 168 0.68 36.74 -2.94
N GLY A 169 1.87 36.41 -2.45
CA GLY A 169 2.86 37.38 -1.99
C GLY A 169 3.28 38.34 -3.10
N ALA A 170 3.52 37.84 -4.31
CA ALA A 170 3.88 38.67 -5.46
C ALA A 170 2.71 39.58 -5.89
N VAL A 171 1.48 39.08 -5.88
CA VAL A 171 0.25 39.87 -6.10
C VAL A 171 0.15 40.98 -5.06
N TRP A 172 0.24 40.63 -3.78
CA TRP A 172 0.15 41.59 -2.67
C TRP A 172 1.25 42.65 -2.77
N ALA A 173 2.49 42.26 -3.00
CA ALA A 173 3.61 43.18 -3.21
C ALA A 173 3.35 44.11 -4.41
N ALA A 174 2.79 43.62 -5.51
CA ALA A 174 2.41 44.43 -6.66
C ALA A 174 1.25 45.40 -6.35
N THR A 175 0.29 45.02 -5.49
CA THR A 175 -0.75 45.96 -5.03
C THR A 175 -0.20 47.09 -4.17
N LEU A 176 0.89 46.85 -3.45
CA LEU A 176 1.61 47.85 -2.66
C LEU A 176 2.72 48.57 -3.45
N GLU A 177 2.80 48.32 -4.76
CA GLU A 177 3.84 48.85 -5.65
C GLU A 177 5.29 48.49 -5.23
N ARG A 178 5.46 47.45 -4.42
CA ARG A 178 6.76 46.91 -4.00
C ARG A 178 7.32 45.94 -5.05
N PHE A 179 7.58 46.45 -6.25
CA PHE A 179 7.94 45.60 -7.41
C PHE A 179 9.25 44.84 -7.26
N ARG A 180 10.19 45.32 -6.43
CA ARG A 180 11.42 44.56 -6.11
C ARG A 180 11.10 43.28 -5.34
N LEU A 181 10.25 43.38 -4.30
CA LEU A 181 9.79 42.22 -3.54
C LEU A 181 8.99 41.27 -4.45
N GLY A 182 8.11 41.82 -5.28
CA GLY A 182 7.36 41.01 -6.25
C GLY A 182 8.26 40.27 -7.23
N ALA A 183 9.32 40.90 -7.76
CA ALA A 183 10.29 40.24 -8.64
C ALA A 183 11.05 39.09 -7.93
N VAL A 184 11.43 39.26 -6.66
CA VAL A 184 12.04 38.19 -5.85
C VAL A 184 11.07 37.03 -5.65
N LEU A 185 9.82 37.32 -5.27
CA LEU A 185 8.79 36.29 -5.06
C LEU A 185 8.43 35.54 -6.34
N VAL A 186 8.41 36.23 -7.50
CA VAL A 186 8.23 35.61 -8.82
C VAL A 186 9.37 34.66 -9.15
N ALA A 187 10.62 35.02 -8.82
CA ALA A 187 11.78 34.15 -9.01
C ALA A 187 11.69 32.90 -8.13
N PHE A 188 11.33 33.05 -6.86
CA PHE A 188 11.13 31.92 -5.96
C PHE A 188 9.93 31.06 -6.36
N ALA A 189 8.87 31.64 -6.90
CA ALA A 189 7.75 30.89 -7.45
C ALA A 189 8.21 30.03 -8.65
N PHE A 190 9.02 30.59 -9.56
CA PHE A 190 9.63 29.82 -10.66
C PHE A 190 10.53 28.68 -10.16
N LEU A 191 11.34 28.90 -9.13
CA LEU A 191 12.17 27.86 -8.53
C LEU A 191 11.35 26.86 -7.68
N THR A 192 10.10 27.16 -7.37
CA THR A 192 9.19 26.21 -6.72
C THR A 192 8.48 25.37 -7.77
N ARG A 193 8.03 25.97 -8.88
CA ARG A 193 7.46 25.25 -10.03
C ARG A 193 7.68 26.06 -11.32
N TYR A 194 8.12 25.38 -12.37
CA TYR A 194 8.47 26.04 -13.64
C TYR A 194 7.27 26.63 -14.38
N ASP A 195 6.05 26.14 -14.11
CA ASP A 195 4.81 26.71 -14.64
C ASP A 195 4.56 28.16 -14.19
N ALA A 196 5.14 28.58 -13.07
CA ALA A 196 5.15 29.97 -12.63
C ALA A 196 5.87 30.92 -13.61
N ALA A 197 6.56 30.40 -14.64
CA ALA A 197 7.00 31.19 -15.78
C ALA A 197 5.84 31.96 -16.44
N LEU A 198 4.64 31.36 -16.54
CA LEU A 198 3.46 32.03 -17.08
C LEU A 198 3.05 33.23 -16.21
N PHE A 199 3.15 33.07 -14.88
CA PHE A 199 2.94 34.17 -13.95
C PHE A 199 4.01 35.25 -14.12
N ALA A 200 5.29 34.88 -14.25
CA ALA A 200 6.39 35.82 -14.45
C ALA A 200 6.24 36.65 -15.73
N ILE A 201 5.87 36.01 -16.85
CA ILE A 201 5.60 36.67 -18.13
C ILE A 201 4.47 37.69 -17.96
N LEU A 202 3.36 37.29 -17.33
CA LEU A 202 2.25 38.21 -17.06
C LEU A 202 2.66 39.36 -16.15
N TYR A 203 3.40 39.07 -15.07
CA TYR A 203 3.86 40.06 -14.10
C TYR A 203 4.73 41.15 -14.75
N PHE A 204 5.80 40.75 -15.45
CA PHE A 204 6.70 41.69 -16.11
C PHE A 204 6.06 42.34 -17.34
N GLY A 205 5.20 41.63 -18.06
CA GLY A 205 4.43 42.17 -19.19
C GLY A 205 3.49 43.29 -18.75
N LEU A 206 2.78 43.13 -17.64
CA LEU A 206 1.92 44.17 -17.08
C LEU A 206 2.71 45.39 -16.59
N LEU A 207 3.88 45.19 -15.98
CA LEU A 207 4.78 46.29 -15.62
C LEU A 207 5.29 47.02 -16.86
N ALA A 208 5.72 46.28 -17.88
CA ALA A 208 6.19 46.85 -19.13
C ALA A 208 5.09 47.66 -19.82
N TRP A 209 3.86 47.15 -19.81
CA TRP A 209 2.70 47.82 -20.36
C TRP A 209 2.33 49.10 -19.59
N ARG A 210 2.37 49.06 -18.25
CA ARG A 210 2.10 50.23 -17.39
C ARG A 210 3.14 51.33 -17.61
N ASP A 211 4.42 50.97 -17.57
CA ASP A 211 5.54 51.92 -17.61
C ASP A 211 5.96 52.28 -19.04
N ARG A 212 5.34 51.64 -20.05
CA ARG A 212 5.69 51.74 -21.48
C ARG A 212 7.17 51.45 -21.75
N ARG A 213 7.83 50.69 -20.88
CA ARG A 213 9.26 50.39 -20.88
C ARG A 213 9.49 49.02 -20.24
N VAL A 214 10.41 48.25 -20.81
CA VAL A 214 10.75 46.93 -20.26
C VAL A 214 11.40 47.09 -18.87
N PRO A 215 10.93 46.38 -17.83
CA PRO A 215 11.44 46.50 -16.45
C PRO A 215 12.78 45.75 -16.28
N VAL A 216 13.81 46.12 -17.05
CA VAL A 216 15.10 45.40 -17.15
C VAL A 216 15.74 45.13 -15.78
N ARG A 217 15.75 46.12 -14.88
CA ARG A 217 16.35 45.95 -13.53
C ARG A 217 15.65 44.88 -12.70
N LEU A 218 14.32 44.78 -12.80
CA LEU A 218 13.54 43.78 -12.06
C LEU A 218 13.67 42.41 -12.73
N GLY A 219 13.69 42.37 -14.06
CA GLY A 219 13.98 41.16 -14.82
C GLY A 219 15.34 40.58 -14.48
N LEU A 220 16.40 41.40 -14.49
CA LEU A 220 17.75 40.99 -14.10
C LEU A 220 17.83 40.49 -12.66
N LEU A 221 17.08 41.10 -11.73
CA LEU A 221 17.01 40.63 -10.35
C LEU A 221 16.43 39.21 -10.28
N SER A 222 15.30 38.95 -10.93
CA SER A 222 14.70 37.61 -10.96
C SER A 222 15.59 36.60 -11.69
N THR A 223 16.18 36.99 -12.82
CA THR A 223 17.12 36.15 -13.57
C THR A 223 18.35 35.81 -12.71
N ALA A 224 18.91 36.75 -11.96
CA ALA A 224 20.06 36.50 -11.10
C ALA A 224 19.77 35.49 -9.97
N LEU A 225 18.52 35.40 -9.52
CA LEU A 225 18.10 34.41 -8.52
C LEU A 225 17.85 33.02 -9.14
N VAL A 226 17.35 32.98 -10.37
CA VAL A 226 17.01 31.72 -11.07
C VAL A 226 18.23 31.08 -11.74
N LEU A 227 19.13 31.90 -12.29
CA LEU A 227 20.26 31.46 -13.11
C LEU A 227 21.21 30.48 -12.39
N PRO A 228 21.55 30.64 -11.10
CA PRO A 228 22.40 29.68 -10.40
C PRO A 228 21.81 28.26 -10.39
N TRP A 229 20.51 28.14 -10.18
CA TRP A 229 19.81 26.86 -10.25
C TRP A 229 19.83 26.28 -11.67
N LEU A 230 19.52 27.08 -12.69
CA LEU A 230 19.53 26.60 -14.08
C LEU A 230 20.93 26.14 -14.53
N ALA A 231 21.97 26.87 -14.15
CA ALA A 231 23.36 26.50 -14.42
C ALA A 231 23.74 25.20 -13.69
N PHE A 232 23.38 25.08 -12.40
CA PHE A 232 23.58 23.85 -11.64
C PHE A 232 22.82 22.67 -12.26
N ALA A 233 21.55 22.84 -12.62
CA ALA A 233 20.73 21.79 -13.17
C ALA A 233 21.29 21.28 -14.52
N GLN A 234 21.72 22.20 -15.38
CA GLN A 234 22.38 21.85 -16.64
C GLN A 234 23.70 21.09 -16.42
N TRP A 235 24.54 21.54 -15.47
CA TRP A 235 25.82 20.92 -15.18
C TRP A 235 25.68 19.55 -14.49
N TYR A 236 24.77 19.44 -13.52
CA TYR A 236 24.63 18.26 -12.67
C TYR A 236 23.74 17.18 -13.30
N PHE A 237 22.58 17.55 -13.84
CA PHE A 237 21.62 16.59 -14.42
C PHE A 237 21.74 16.43 -15.94
N GLY A 238 22.40 17.37 -16.61
CA GLY A 238 22.49 17.44 -18.07
C GLY A 238 21.27 18.11 -18.74
N SER A 239 20.26 18.50 -17.97
CA SER A 239 19.05 19.17 -18.44
C SER A 239 18.56 20.16 -17.38
N VAL A 240 18.08 21.31 -17.83
CA VAL A 240 17.36 22.26 -16.97
C VAL A 240 15.93 21.82 -16.71
N PHE A 241 15.33 21.05 -17.62
CA PHE A 241 13.95 20.57 -17.52
C PHE A 241 13.90 19.22 -16.81
N PRO A 242 13.02 19.07 -15.79
CA PRO A 242 12.76 17.78 -15.15
C PRO A 242 12.25 16.73 -16.15
N ASN A 243 12.61 15.46 -15.93
CA ASN A 243 12.15 14.34 -16.77
C ASN A 243 10.61 14.22 -16.80
N THR A 244 9.94 14.62 -15.72
CA THR A 244 8.48 14.64 -15.59
C THR A 244 7.77 15.45 -16.67
N LEU A 245 8.42 16.46 -17.25
CA LEU A 245 7.81 17.31 -18.28
C LEU A 245 7.61 16.54 -19.59
N GLY A 246 8.58 15.71 -19.98
CA GLY A 246 8.44 14.83 -21.16
C GLY A 246 7.44 13.70 -20.94
N ALA A 247 7.30 13.24 -19.68
CA ALA A 247 6.39 12.17 -19.33
C ALA A 247 4.91 12.60 -19.24
N LYS A 248 4.59 13.88 -19.00
CA LYS A 248 3.20 14.34 -18.69
C LYS A 248 2.56 15.24 -19.76
N THR A 249 3.08 15.31 -20.98
CA THR A 249 2.60 16.23 -22.04
C THR A 249 2.17 15.51 -23.32
N GLY A 250 1.14 16.03 -24.00
CA GLY A 250 0.86 15.71 -25.41
C GLY A 250 -0.43 14.92 -25.70
N ASP A 251 -1.25 14.63 -24.70
CA ASP A 251 -2.40 13.72 -24.86
C ASP A 251 -3.72 14.41 -25.28
N THR A 252 -3.78 15.75 -25.35
CA THR A 252 -5.05 16.47 -25.59
C THR A 252 -4.88 17.73 -26.44
N GLY A 253 -5.73 17.88 -27.46
CA GLY A 253 -5.74 19.07 -28.32
C GLY A 253 -6.17 20.34 -27.56
N PRO A 254 -5.74 21.55 -27.98
CA PRO A 254 -5.92 22.78 -27.19
C PRO A 254 -7.38 23.10 -26.82
N LEU A 255 -8.31 22.93 -27.75
CA LEU A 255 -9.74 23.19 -27.51
C LEU A 255 -10.33 22.22 -26.50
N THR A 256 -10.02 20.92 -26.63
CA THR A 256 -10.45 19.88 -25.69
C THR A 256 -9.84 20.09 -24.30
N TYR A 257 -8.58 20.56 -24.25
CA TYR A 257 -7.96 20.91 -22.99
C TYR A 257 -8.68 22.09 -22.32
N LEU A 258 -8.97 23.16 -23.06
CA LEU A 258 -9.64 24.34 -22.50
C LEU A 258 -11.02 24.01 -21.95
N THR A 259 -11.82 23.20 -22.64
CA THR A 259 -13.16 22.81 -22.17
C THR A 259 -13.06 21.96 -20.90
N ALA A 260 -12.18 20.95 -20.90
CA ALA A 260 -12.02 20.05 -19.77
C ALA A 260 -11.35 20.74 -18.56
N ALA A 261 -10.34 21.57 -18.78
CA ALA A 261 -9.69 22.37 -17.74
C ALA A 261 -10.66 23.40 -17.15
N SER A 262 -11.53 24.02 -17.95
CA SER A 262 -12.58 24.92 -17.44
C SER A 262 -13.59 24.17 -16.58
N ALA A 263 -13.99 22.96 -16.99
CA ALA A 263 -14.86 22.11 -16.20
C ALA A 263 -14.21 21.69 -14.88
N ARG A 264 -12.92 21.32 -14.88
CA ARG A 264 -12.17 21.00 -13.65
C ARG A 264 -11.92 22.20 -12.76
N GLN A 265 -11.64 23.37 -13.34
CA GLN A 265 -11.52 24.63 -12.62
C GLN A 265 -12.84 24.97 -11.91
N TRP A 266 -13.97 24.80 -12.61
CA TRP A 266 -15.30 24.98 -12.03
C TRP A 266 -15.57 23.97 -10.91
N GLU A 267 -15.28 22.70 -11.15
CA GLU A 267 -15.44 21.64 -10.16
C GLU A 267 -14.60 21.93 -8.92
N LEU A 268 -13.32 22.25 -9.05
CA LEU A 268 -12.47 22.60 -7.92
C LEU A 268 -13.05 23.82 -7.17
N SER A 269 -13.47 24.86 -7.89
CA SER A 269 -14.04 26.09 -7.31
C SER A 269 -15.40 25.91 -6.63
N THR A 270 -16.15 24.86 -6.95
CA THR A 270 -17.52 24.61 -6.45
C THR A 270 -17.67 23.27 -5.72
N SER A 271 -16.65 22.44 -5.65
CA SER A 271 -16.66 21.10 -5.05
C SER A 271 -17.12 21.14 -3.59
N TRP A 272 -16.71 22.18 -2.88
CA TRP A 272 -17.10 22.45 -1.50
C TRP A 272 -18.59 22.79 -1.33
N LEU A 273 -19.29 23.21 -2.40
CA LEU A 273 -20.75 23.44 -2.40
C LEU A 273 -21.57 22.16 -2.54
N LYS A 274 -20.97 21.10 -3.06
CA LYS A 274 -21.61 19.80 -3.20
C LYS A 274 -21.49 18.93 -1.94
N ARG A 275 -20.92 19.48 -0.86
CA ARG A 275 -20.75 18.80 0.42
C ARG A 275 -21.99 19.00 1.29
N PRO A 276 -22.40 18.03 2.11
CA PRO A 276 -23.46 18.25 3.07
C PRO A 276 -23.12 19.40 4.02
N GLY A 277 -24.11 20.21 4.33
CA GLY A 277 -23.92 21.43 5.11
C GLY A 277 -25.22 22.20 5.31
N PRO A 278 -25.15 23.37 5.96
CA PRO A 278 -26.33 24.20 6.23
C PRO A 278 -27.16 24.57 4.98
N TRP A 279 -26.58 24.46 3.77
CA TRP A 279 -27.25 24.70 2.49
C TRP A 279 -28.07 23.50 1.97
N ASP A 280 -27.96 22.32 2.58
CA ASP A 280 -28.87 21.21 2.28
C ASP A 280 -30.31 21.59 2.61
N VAL A 281 -30.49 22.47 3.60
CA VAL A 281 -31.78 23.10 3.96
C VAL A 281 -32.34 23.97 2.82
N LEU A 282 -31.45 24.50 1.96
CA LEU A 282 -31.81 25.29 0.79
C LEU A 282 -31.91 24.45 -0.50
N GLY A 283 -31.63 23.15 -0.43
CA GLY A 283 -31.65 22.21 -1.54
C GLY A 283 -30.63 22.50 -2.66
N ASP A 284 -30.81 21.85 -3.81
CA ASP A 284 -29.95 21.98 -5.01
C ASP A 284 -29.75 23.44 -5.47
N HIS A 285 -30.68 24.34 -5.12
CA HIS A 285 -30.69 25.74 -5.52
C HIS A 285 -29.61 26.59 -4.81
N ALA A 286 -29.16 26.25 -3.60
CA ALA A 286 -28.14 27.05 -2.91
C ALA A 286 -26.76 26.98 -3.57
N SER A 287 -26.38 25.80 -4.07
CA SER A 287 -25.13 25.62 -4.81
C SER A 287 -25.12 26.48 -6.08
N LEU A 288 -26.26 26.54 -6.78
CA LEU A 288 -26.46 27.38 -7.96
C LEU A 288 -26.42 28.88 -7.61
N VAL A 289 -27.14 29.29 -6.55
CA VAL A 289 -27.16 30.70 -6.11
C VAL A 289 -25.76 31.16 -5.72
N LEU A 290 -25.00 30.36 -4.97
CA LEU A 290 -23.65 30.76 -4.61
C LEU A 290 -22.71 30.78 -5.81
N ALA A 291 -22.84 29.81 -6.71
CA ALA A 291 -22.07 29.80 -7.95
C ALA A 291 -22.36 31.05 -8.81
N LEU A 292 -23.62 31.51 -8.85
CA LEU A 292 -24.01 32.76 -9.49
C LEU A 292 -23.44 33.99 -8.76
N VAL A 293 -23.45 34.02 -7.43
CA VAL A 293 -22.86 35.11 -6.63
C VAL A 293 -21.36 35.19 -6.83
N LEU A 294 -20.66 34.05 -6.80
CA LEU A 294 -19.22 33.98 -7.06
C LEU A 294 -18.90 34.37 -8.49
N GLY A 295 -19.68 33.91 -9.46
CA GLY A 295 -19.55 34.29 -10.87
C GLY A 295 -19.76 35.79 -11.10
N ALA A 296 -20.83 36.36 -10.52
CA ALA A 296 -21.07 37.81 -10.55
C ALA A 296 -19.93 38.59 -9.87
N GLY A 297 -19.41 38.07 -8.76
CA GLY A 297 -18.21 38.58 -8.09
C GLY A 297 -16.99 38.57 -9.00
N VAL A 298 -16.73 37.48 -9.74
CA VAL A 298 -15.60 37.41 -10.69
C VAL A 298 -15.76 38.46 -11.79
N ILE A 299 -16.95 38.60 -12.38
CA ILE A 299 -17.22 39.60 -13.42
C ILE A 299 -17.01 41.01 -12.87
N ALA A 300 -17.59 41.32 -11.71
CA ALA A 300 -17.41 42.62 -11.05
C ALA A 300 -15.94 42.87 -10.71
N GLY A 301 -15.23 41.85 -10.22
CA GLY A 301 -13.81 41.90 -9.89
C GLY A 301 -12.94 42.15 -11.11
N PHE A 302 -13.27 41.53 -12.24
CA PHE A 302 -12.60 41.74 -13.52
C PHE A 302 -12.78 43.19 -14.00
N VAL A 303 -14.01 43.71 -13.93
CA VAL A 303 -14.30 45.13 -14.26
C VAL A 303 -13.52 46.07 -13.35
N VAL A 304 -13.46 45.78 -12.05
CA VAL A 304 -12.67 46.54 -11.07
C VAL A 304 -11.19 46.47 -11.43
N ALA A 305 -10.64 45.30 -11.73
CA ALA A 305 -9.23 45.13 -12.09
C ALA A 305 -8.85 45.87 -13.38
N LEU A 306 -9.75 45.95 -14.37
CA LEU A 306 -9.51 46.71 -15.60
C LEU A 306 -9.58 48.23 -15.37
N ARG A 307 -10.51 48.69 -14.53
CA ARG A 307 -10.65 50.10 -14.16
C ARG A 307 -9.51 50.58 -13.28
N GLU A 308 -9.11 49.74 -12.33
CA GLU A 308 -7.97 50.00 -11.46
C GLU A 308 -6.67 49.91 -12.26
N ARG A 309 -5.78 50.88 -12.02
CA ARG A 309 -4.42 50.85 -12.57
C ARG A 309 -3.45 50.01 -11.73
N SER A 310 -3.97 49.28 -10.73
CA SER A 310 -3.17 48.41 -9.87
C SER A 310 -2.72 47.17 -10.64
N ILE A 311 -1.42 46.92 -10.62
CA ILE A 311 -0.82 45.74 -11.27
C ILE A 311 -1.29 44.46 -10.57
N GLY A 312 -1.37 44.46 -9.24
CA GLY A 312 -1.77 43.26 -8.49
C GLY A 312 -3.20 42.81 -8.79
N THR A 313 -4.16 43.73 -8.91
CA THR A 313 -5.54 43.33 -9.25
C THR A 313 -5.69 42.89 -10.69
N ARG A 314 -4.90 43.45 -11.61
CA ARG A 314 -4.81 42.96 -13.00
C ARG A 314 -4.22 41.56 -13.07
N ILE A 315 -3.20 41.25 -12.26
CA ILE A 315 -2.65 39.89 -12.18
C ILE A 315 -3.73 38.93 -11.70
N LEU A 316 -4.48 39.25 -10.63
CA LEU A 316 -5.58 38.40 -10.16
C LEU A 316 -6.62 38.10 -11.25
N ALA A 317 -6.92 39.09 -12.09
CA ALA A 317 -7.88 38.97 -13.19
C ALA A 317 -7.35 38.18 -14.40
N LEU A 318 -6.07 38.36 -14.74
CA LEU A 318 -5.50 37.86 -15.99
C LEU A 318 -4.74 36.54 -15.81
N TYR A 319 -4.24 36.22 -14.61
CA TYR A 319 -3.46 35.02 -14.36
C TYR A 319 -4.26 33.72 -14.60
N PRO A 320 -5.51 33.57 -14.12
CA PRO A 320 -6.30 32.38 -14.43
C PRO A 320 -6.46 32.14 -15.94
N LEU A 321 -6.64 33.22 -16.71
CA LEU A 321 -6.75 33.16 -18.17
C LEU A 321 -5.41 32.80 -18.82
N ALA A 322 -4.31 33.40 -18.36
CA ALA A 322 -2.98 33.14 -18.87
C ALA A 322 -2.51 31.70 -18.59
N LEU A 323 -2.82 31.17 -17.40
CA LEU A 323 -2.52 29.79 -17.03
C LEU A 323 -3.28 28.81 -17.92
N MET A 324 -4.58 29.02 -18.11
CA MET A 324 -5.42 28.14 -18.91
C MET A 324 -5.04 28.18 -20.40
N ALA A 325 -4.67 29.35 -20.92
CA ALA A 325 -4.15 29.49 -22.29
C ALA A 325 -2.74 28.87 -22.45
N GLY A 326 -1.87 29.00 -21.45
CA GLY A 326 -0.54 28.38 -21.50
C GLY A 326 -0.63 26.85 -21.44
N TYR A 327 -1.48 26.31 -20.57
CA TYR A 327 -1.66 24.87 -20.44
C TYR A 327 -2.42 24.26 -21.61
N SER A 328 -3.28 25.00 -22.32
CA SER A 328 -3.88 24.47 -23.54
C SER A 328 -2.88 24.25 -24.68
N LEU A 329 -1.74 24.95 -24.65
CA LEU A 329 -0.65 24.74 -25.61
C LEU A 329 0.27 23.58 -25.20
N ILE A 330 0.40 23.31 -23.89
CA ILE A 330 1.25 22.25 -23.34
C ILE A 330 0.50 20.90 -23.27
N GLY A 331 -0.79 20.94 -22.96
CA GLY A 331 -1.64 19.77 -22.75
C GLY A 331 -1.20 18.87 -21.58
N PRO A 332 -1.00 19.39 -20.35
CA PRO A 332 -0.74 18.54 -19.19
C PRO A 332 -1.97 17.68 -18.87
N SER A 333 -1.83 16.62 -18.08
CA SER A 333 -3.00 15.81 -17.68
C SER A 333 -4.02 16.64 -16.88
N ILE A 334 -5.27 16.59 -17.32
CA ILE A 334 -6.43 17.29 -16.72
C ILE A 334 -6.85 16.64 -15.39
N GLN A 335 -6.37 15.42 -15.11
CA GLN A 335 -6.73 14.68 -13.90
C GLN A 335 -6.07 15.26 -12.63
N PHE A 336 -4.96 15.99 -12.80
CA PHE A 336 -4.16 16.50 -11.70
C PHE A 336 -4.63 17.89 -11.24
N LEU A 337 -5.37 17.94 -10.13
CA LEU A 337 -6.02 19.15 -9.62
C LEU A 337 -5.06 20.23 -9.07
N TRP A 338 -3.79 19.90 -8.85
CA TRP A 338 -2.79 20.88 -8.43
C TRP A 338 -2.41 21.88 -9.53
N TYR A 339 -2.63 21.55 -10.81
CA TYR A 339 -2.40 22.47 -11.92
C TYR A 339 -3.34 23.69 -11.91
N PRO A 340 -4.67 23.54 -11.80
CA PRO A 340 -5.59 24.69 -11.71
C PRO A 340 -5.57 25.40 -10.35
N ALA A 341 -5.05 24.77 -9.28
CA ALA A 341 -5.17 25.29 -7.92
C ALA A 341 -4.70 26.77 -7.77
N PRO A 342 -3.54 27.21 -8.29
CA PRO A 342 -3.14 28.62 -8.21
C PRO A 342 -4.14 29.60 -8.85
N ALA A 343 -4.70 29.24 -10.01
CA ALA A 343 -5.72 30.07 -10.68
C ALA A 343 -7.01 30.15 -9.86
N THR A 344 -7.38 29.08 -9.17
CA THR A 344 -8.56 29.05 -8.27
C THR A 344 -8.46 30.08 -7.17
N TYR A 345 -7.32 30.18 -6.46
CA TYR A 345 -7.16 31.15 -5.38
C TYR A 345 -7.18 32.60 -5.89
N CYS A 346 -6.61 32.86 -7.06
CA CYS A 346 -6.71 34.16 -7.70
C CYS A 346 -8.17 34.49 -8.06
N ALA A 347 -8.92 33.54 -8.62
CA ALA A 347 -10.32 33.73 -9.01
C ALA A 347 -11.25 33.95 -7.80
N VAL A 348 -11.08 33.20 -6.71
CA VAL A 348 -11.86 33.37 -5.48
C VAL A 348 -11.59 34.73 -4.84
N LEU A 349 -10.31 35.13 -4.73
CA LEU A 349 -9.97 36.45 -4.18
C LEU A 349 -10.48 37.58 -5.08
N LEU A 350 -10.37 37.44 -6.40
CA LEU A 350 -10.95 38.38 -7.37
C LEU A 350 -12.47 38.50 -7.21
N SER A 351 -13.15 37.36 -7.02
CA SER A 351 -14.59 37.31 -6.78
C SER A 351 -14.99 38.10 -5.53
N MET A 352 -14.28 37.89 -4.42
CA MET A 352 -14.51 38.63 -3.18
C MET A 352 -14.22 40.13 -3.30
N LEU A 353 -13.18 40.52 -4.06
CA LEU A 353 -12.89 41.92 -4.36
C LEU A 353 -14.00 42.56 -5.22
N GLY A 354 -14.53 41.82 -6.19
CA GLY A 354 -15.66 42.25 -7.02
C GLY A 354 -16.94 42.41 -6.22
N LEU A 355 -17.26 41.44 -5.37
CA LEU A 355 -18.43 41.49 -4.48
C LEU A 355 -18.32 42.67 -3.51
N ALA A 356 -17.14 42.90 -2.91
CA ALA A 356 -16.89 44.06 -2.05
C ALA A 356 -17.17 45.38 -2.79
N SER A 357 -16.79 45.45 -4.06
CA SER A 357 -16.98 46.64 -4.89
C SER A 357 -18.44 46.82 -5.31
N LEU A 358 -19.14 45.73 -5.65
CA LEU A 358 -20.55 45.73 -6.02
C LEU A 358 -21.43 46.17 -4.84
N LEU A 359 -21.18 45.62 -3.64
CA LEU A 359 -21.91 45.98 -2.42
C LEU A 359 -21.76 47.46 -2.06
N LYS A 360 -20.56 48.01 -2.24
CA LYS A 360 -20.31 49.45 -2.08
C LYS A 360 -21.04 50.29 -3.13
N TRP A 361 -21.00 49.86 -4.38
CA TRP A 361 -21.66 50.56 -5.49
C TRP A 361 -23.18 50.62 -5.30
N LEU A 362 -23.79 49.53 -4.84
CA LEU A 362 -25.21 49.44 -4.49
C LEU A 362 -25.58 50.25 -3.23
N ARG A 363 -24.62 50.95 -2.59
CA ARG A 363 -24.79 51.76 -1.37
C ARG A 363 -25.41 51.00 -0.20
N ILE A 364 -25.21 49.69 -0.15
CA ILE A 364 -25.67 48.88 0.98
C ILE A 364 -24.60 48.97 2.09
N LEU A 365 -24.69 49.96 3.01
CA LEU A 365 -23.77 50.10 4.16
C LEU A 365 -24.49 50.56 5.46
N PRO A 366 -24.05 50.10 6.66
CA PRO A 366 -22.85 49.31 6.95
C PRO A 366 -23.19 47.82 7.13
N LEU A 367 -23.24 47.05 6.03
CA LEU A 367 -23.43 45.60 6.05
C LEU A 367 -22.26 44.82 6.66
N THR A 368 -21.27 45.51 7.22
CA THR A 368 -20.18 44.88 7.97
C THR A 368 -20.72 44.06 9.15
N GLU A 369 -21.88 44.40 9.72
CA GLU A 369 -22.47 43.63 10.82
C GLU A 369 -23.47 42.56 10.35
N VAL A 370 -24.17 42.78 9.23
CA VAL A 370 -25.11 41.79 8.64
C VAL A 370 -24.37 40.73 7.80
N ALA A 371 -23.08 40.95 7.51
CA ALA A 371 -22.15 39.94 7.01
C ALA A 371 -21.86 38.80 8.00
N LEU A 372 -22.46 38.82 9.21
CA LEU A 372 -22.46 37.67 10.13
C LEU A 372 -22.98 36.40 9.45
N LEU A 373 -23.96 36.48 8.53
CA LEU A 373 -24.50 35.30 7.84
C LEU A 373 -23.49 34.66 6.87
N PRO A 374 -22.82 35.38 5.95
CA PRO A 374 -21.69 34.85 5.15
C PRO A 374 -20.48 34.38 5.97
N VAL A 375 -20.22 34.97 7.14
CA VAL A 375 -19.12 34.58 8.04
C VAL A 375 -19.46 33.36 8.87
N LEU A 376 -20.65 33.31 9.48
CA LEU A 376 -21.20 32.11 10.12
C LEU A 376 -21.42 31.00 9.09
N TYR A 377 -21.73 31.35 7.84
CA TYR A 377 -21.78 30.46 6.69
C TYR A 377 -20.39 29.91 6.40
N LEU A 378 -19.35 30.73 6.24
CA LEU A 378 -17.98 30.23 5.99
C LEU A 378 -17.39 29.48 7.19
N VAL A 379 -17.77 29.82 8.43
CA VAL A 379 -17.40 29.09 9.65
C VAL A 379 -18.17 27.76 9.77
N ALA A 380 -19.45 27.71 9.40
CA ALA A 380 -20.23 26.46 9.37
C ALA A 380 -19.82 25.55 8.19
N VAL A 381 -19.49 26.13 7.02
CA VAL A 381 -18.85 25.48 5.86
C VAL A 381 -17.47 24.92 6.24
N ALA A 382 -16.75 25.59 7.14
CA ALA A 382 -15.39 25.21 7.55
C ALA A 382 -15.34 24.12 8.64
N VAL A 383 -16.43 23.88 9.38
CA VAL A 383 -16.39 22.98 10.55
C VAL A 383 -17.24 21.71 10.33
N VAL A 384 -18.38 21.80 9.64
CA VAL A 384 -19.35 20.70 9.53
C VAL A 384 -18.93 19.59 8.53
N PRO A 385 -18.31 19.87 7.36
CA PRO A 385 -17.95 18.81 6.40
C PRO A 385 -16.81 17.89 6.87
N HIS A 386 -16.24 18.07 8.05
CA HIS A 386 -14.97 17.44 8.42
C HIS A 386 -15.09 16.05 9.06
N VAL A 387 -16.21 15.75 9.73
CA VAL A 387 -16.52 14.37 10.14
C VAL A 387 -16.78 13.52 8.89
N GLU A 388 -17.57 14.07 7.97
CA GLU A 388 -17.84 13.43 6.68
C GLU A 388 -16.63 13.43 5.75
N GLN A 389 -15.71 14.40 5.77
CA GLN A 389 -14.50 14.32 4.93
C GLN A 389 -13.55 13.26 5.42
N LYS A 390 -13.39 13.11 6.73
CA LYS A 390 -12.67 11.99 7.32
C LYS A 390 -13.36 10.69 6.87
N GLU A 391 -14.68 10.55 7.06
CA GLU A 391 -15.47 9.37 6.66
C GLU A 391 -15.53 9.12 5.14
N LYS A 392 -15.53 10.15 4.30
CA LYS A 392 -15.61 10.05 2.84
C LYS A 392 -14.24 9.84 2.20
N MET A 393 -13.16 10.30 2.83
CA MET A 393 -11.82 9.76 2.57
C MET A 393 -11.70 8.32 3.09
N PHE A 394 -12.37 7.94 4.18
CA PHE A 394 -12.42 6.54 4.60
C PHE A 394 -13.22 5.68 3.59
N SER A 395 -14.26 6.22 2.94
CA SER A 395 -15.11 5.46 2.00
C SER A 395 -14.67 5.54 0.53
N ASP A 396 -14.36 6.72 -0.03
CA ASP A 396 -13.81 6.88 -1.39
C ASP A 396 -12.27 6.72 -1.43
N GLY A 397 -11.59 7.11 -0.35
CA GLY A 397 -10.12 6.99 -0.19
C GLY A 397 -9.69 5.70 0.51
N GLY A 398 -10.61 4.77 0.78
CA GLY A 398 -10.29 3.44 1.28
C GLY A 398 -9.21 2.77 0.43
N GLN A 399 -9.21 2.97 -0.90
CA GLN A 399 -8.16 2.47 -1.80
C GLN A 399 -6.81 3.17 -1.64
N TYR A 400 -6.78 4.46 -1.29
CA TYR A 400 -5.53 5.21 -1.13
C TYR A 400 -4.90 4.91 0.23
N ARG A 401 -5.68 4.94 1.32
CA ARG A 401 -5.19 4.57 2.65
C ARG A 401 -4.73 3.12 2.70
N TYR A 402 -5.51 2.21 2.13
CA TYR A 402 -5.13 0.82 1.97
C TYR A 402 -3.84 0.63 1.16
N ARG A 403 -3.58 1.50 0.16
CA ARG A 403 -2.33 1.50 -0.60
C ARG A 403 -1.15 2.03 0.21
N VAL A 404 -1.35 3.09 0.97
CA VAL A 404 -0.32 3.66 1.87
C VAL A 404 0.05 2.64 2.95
N GLU A 405 -0.95 2.04 3.60
CA GLU A 405 -0.77 0.95 4.57
C GLU A 405 -0.09 -0.25 3.90
N ALA A 406 -0.49 -0.63 2.68
CA ALA A 406 0.16 -1.70 1.92
C ALA A 406 1.64 -1.42 1.64
N TYR A 407 1.97 -0.25 1.11
CA TYR A 407 3.36 0.12 0.83
C TYR A 407 4.18 0.26 2.11
N GLU A 408 3.59 0.73 3.21
CA GLU A 408 4.27 0.80 4.50
C GLU A 408 4.62 -0.60 5.01
N THR A 409 3.66 -1.53 5.02
CA THR A 409 3.90 -2.90 5.48
C THR A 409 4.88 -3.63 4.57
N MET A 410 4.76 -3.47 3.24
CA MET A 410 5.72 -4.03 2.30
C MET A 410 7.13 -3.45 2.49
N ALA A 411 7.26 -2.13 2.72
CA ALA A 411 8.55 -1.49 2.97
C ALA A 411 9.19 -2.02 4.26
N ARG A 412 8.41 -2.19 5.34
CA ARG A 412 8.89 -2.80 6.59
C ARG A 412 9.39 -4.22 6.38
N PHE A 413 8.66 -5.03 5.60
CA PHE A 413 9.10 -6.38 5.21
C PHE A 413 10.40 -6.34 4.41
N VAL A 414 10.52 -5.46 3.42
CA VAL A 414 11.74 -5.32 2.61
C VAL A 414 12.95 -4.97 3.48
N VAL A 415 12.79 -4.06 4.43
CA VAL A 415 13.84 -3.69 5.38
C VAL A 415 14.18 -4.85 6.32
N SER A 416 13.18 -5.54 6.89
CA SER A 416 13.41 -6.64 7.83
C SER A 416 14.01 -7.89 7.15
N ALA A 417 13.69 -8.12 5.89
CA ALA A 417 14.23 -9.20 5.06
C ALA A 417 15.62 -8.88 4.49
N GLY A 418 16.14 -7.66 4.69
CA GLY A 418 17.45 -7.25 4.18
C GLY A 418 17.48 -7.08 2.66
N LEU A 419 16.37 -6.61 2.08
CA LEU A 419 16.19 -6.46 0.62
C LEU A 419 16.27 -5.00 0.16
N SER A 420 16.67 -4.06 1.02
CA SER A 420 16.81 -2.62 0.69
C SER A 420 17.86 -2.32 -0.38
N ASP A 421 18.80 -3.24 -0.64
CA ASP A 421 19.80 -3.11 -1.71
C ASP A 421 19.24 -3.45 -3.10
N GLN A 422 18.09 -4.12 -3.17
CA GLN A 422 17.50 -4.57 -4.43
C GLN A 422 16.80 -3.44 -5.17
N ALA A 423 16.95 -3.40 -6.50
CA ALA A 423 16.22 -2.44 -7.32
C ALA A 423 14.71 -2.77 -7.32
N LEU A 424 13.89 -1.77 -6.97
CA LEU A 424 12.45 -1.84 -6.86
C LEU A 424 11.77 -1.26 -8.11
N LEU A 425 11.09 -2.10 -8.87
CA LEU A 425 10.25 -1.68 -9.99
C LEU A 425 8.82 -1.40 -9.53
N THR A 426 8.39 -0.15 -9.66
CA THR A 426 7.05 0.30 -9.27
C THR A 426 6.56 1.45 -10.15
N LEU A 427 5.24 1.63 -10.22
CA LEU A 427 4.62 2.79 -10.86
C LEU A 427 4.62 4.03 -9.95
N GLU A 428 4.68 3.81 -8.64
CA GLU A 428 4.56 4.84 -7.60
C GLU A 428 5.78 4.70 -6.67
N PRO A 429 6.93 5.29 -7.06
CA PRO A 429 8.20 5.07 -6.37
C PRO A 429 8.38 5.89 -5.10
N GLY A 430 7.64 6.99 -4.93
CA GLY A 430 7.84 7.96 -3.86
C GLY A 430 7.73 7.33 -2.47
N TYR A 431 6.53 6.87 -2.09
CA TYR A 431 6.25 6.44 -0.71
C TYR A 431 7.07 5.20 -0.33
N PHE A 432 7.01 4.17 -1.17
CA PHE A 432 7.67 2.90 -0.90
C PHE A 432 9.19 3.06 -0.80
N ALA A 433 9.83 3.64 -1.82
CA ALA A 433 11.29 3.75 -1.86
C ALA A 433 11.84 4.73 -0.81
N TYR A 434 11.05 5.72 -0.38
CA TYR A 434 11.42 6.58 0.74
C TYR A 434 11.53 5.79 2.05
N LEU A 435 10.58 4.90 2.33
CA LEU A 435 10.56 4.10 3.55
C LEU A 435 11.55 2.93 3.53
N SER A 436 11.72 2.28 2.37
CA SER A 436 12.53 1.07 2.25
C SER A 436 14.00 1.34 1.86
N ASP A 437 14.33 2.59 1.50
CA ASP A 437 15.64 3.04 1.02
C ASP A 437 16.09 2.40 -0.31
N ASN A 438 15.22 1.65 -0.99
CA ASN A 438 15.56 0.94 -2.22
C ASN A 438 15.89 1.89 -3.39
N PRO A 439 16.83 1.50 -4.26
CA PRO A 439 16.93 2.06 -5.61
C PRO A 439 15.63 1.82 -6.38
N ALA A 440 14.94 2.87 -6.86
CA ALA A 440 13.70 2.68 -7.61
C ALA A 440 13.90 2.75 -9.12
N ILE A 441 13.24 1.83 -9.81
CA ILE A 441 12.99 1.87 -11.25
C ILE A 441 11.53 2.28 -11.42
N ASP A 442 11.33 3.51 -11.87
CA ASP A 442 10.02 4.12 -12.01
C ASP A 442 9.43 3.86 -13.40
N GLN A 443 8.34 3.09 -13.44
CA GLN A 443 7.63 2.78 -14.68
C GLN A 443 7.07 4.02 -15.39
N ALA A 444 6.82 5.11 -14.66
CA ALA A 444 6.36 6.37 -15.24
C ALA A 444 7.53 7.22 -15.79
N GLY A 445 8.78 6.87 -15.51
CA GLY A 445 9.99 7.56 -15.99
C GLY A 445 10.23 8.95 -15.38
N LEU A 446 9.59 9.26 -14.24
CA LEU A 446 9.77 10.52 -13.52
C LEU A 446 11.15 10.58 -12.87
N VAL A 447 11.58 9.48 -12.23
CA VAL A 447 12.88 9.40 -11.53
C VAL A 447 13.90 8.48 -12.19
N THR A 448 13.54 7.80 -13.28
CA THR A 448 14.43 6.89 -14.02
C THR A 448 14.63 7.37 -15.47
N LYS A 449 15.87 7.36 -15.96
CA LYS A 449 16.19 7.77 -17.35
C LYS A 449 15.84 6.67 -18.36
N GLY A 450 15.37 7.09 -19.54
CA GLY A 450 15.14 6.19 -20.69
C GLY A 450 13.78 5.49 -20.69
N ILE A 451 12.92 5.76 -19.70
CA ILE A 451 11.55 5.22 -19.64
C ILE A 451 10.57 6.27 -20.14
N TYR A 452 9.74 5.91 -21.11
CA TYR A 452 8.74 6.78 -21.71
C TYR A 452 7.34 6.19 -21.53
N PHE A 453 6.54 6.77 -20.62
CA PHE A 453 5.23 6.25 -20.27
C PHE A 453 4.09 6.77 -21.17
N HIS A 454 4.13 8.06 -21.55
CA HIS A 454 3.18 8.71 -22.45
C HIS A 454 3.76 8.96 -23.86
N GLY A 455 2.91 9.07 -24.89
CA GLY A 455 3.31 9.26 -26.30
C GLY A 455 2.71 8.24 -27.27
N SER A 456 3.07 8.29 -28.56
CA SER A 456 2.67 7.29 -29.56
C SER A 456 3.20 5.90 -29.18
N SER A 457 2.47 4.84 -29.53
CA SER A 457 2.84 3.45 -29.19
C SER A 457 4.27 3.07 -29.60
N SER A 458 4.82 3.71 -30.63
CA SER A 458 6.20 3.52 -31.13
C SER A 458 7.32 4.09 -30.26
N ARG A 459 7.01 4.90 -29.23
CA ARG A 459 8.02 5.50 -28.32
C ARG A 459 7.86 5.08 -26.86
N ARG A 460 6.82 4.31 -26.52
CA ARG A 460 6.59 3.90 -25.13
C ARG A 460 7.49 2.73 -24.76
N THR A 461 8.14 2.83 -23.62
CA THR A 461 8.90 1.71 -23.05
C THR A 461 7.91 0.72 -22.45
N THR A 462 7.97 -0.54 -22.88
CA THR A 462 7.08 -1.57 -22.37
C THR A 462 7.59 -2.13 -21.05
N LEU A 463 6.70 -2.68 -20.22
CA LEU A 463 7.10 -3.36 -18.97
C LEU A 463 8.10 -4.48 -19.25
N GLN A 464 7.93 -5.22 -20.35
CA GLN A 464 8.82 -6.31 -20.73
C GLN A 464 10.24 -5.80 -21.03
N GLU A 465 10.37 -4.70 -21.79
CA GLU A 465 11.67 -4.08 -22.06
C GLU A 465 12.36 -3.63 -20.77
N ILE A 466 11.62 -3.04 -19.82
CA ILE A 466 12.18 -2.64 -18.50
C ILE A 466 12.69 -3.86 -17.74
N LEU A 467 11.90 -4.94 -17.70
CA LEU A 467 12.26 -6.18 -17.00
C LEU A 467 13.50 -6.87 -17.61
N GLU A 468 13.62 -6.84 -18.94
CA GLU A 468 14.75 -7.41 -19.68
C GLU A 468 16.03 -6.56 -19.54
N GLU A 469 15.93 -5.23 -19.62
CA GLU A 469 17.08 -4.33 -19.58
C GLU A 469 17.59 -4.08 -18.15
N ARG A 470 16.67 -3.85 -17.20
CA ARG A 470 17.02 -3.38 -15.85
C ARG A 470 17.08 -4.47 -14.80
N GLN A 471 16.51 -5.63 -15.12
CA GLN A 471 16.47 -6.80 -14.27
C GLN A 471 16.23 -6.53 -12.77
N PRO A 472 15.09 -5.89 -12.38
CA PRO A 472 14.84 -5.55 -10.98
C PRO A 472 14.84 -6.77 -10.06
N GLY A 473 15.28 -6.58 -8.81
CA GLY A 473 15.16 -7.61 -7.78
C GLY A 473 13.74 -7.69 -7.23
N LEU A 474 13.08 -6.55 -7.10
CA LEU A 474 11.73 -6.40 -6.54
C LEU A 474 10.75 -5.80 -7.55
N PHE A 475 9.49 -6.22 -7.50
CA PHE A 475 8.42 -5.74 -8.36
C PHE A 475 7.11 -5.56 -7.60
N VAL A 476 6.49 -4.39 -7.69
CA VAL A 476 5.15 -4.16 -7.09
C VAL A 476 4.07 -4.34 -8.15
N CYS A 477 3.13 -5.25 -7.90
CA CYS A 477 1.98 -5.52 -8.76
C CYS A 477 0.68 -5.07 -8.09
N GLY A 478 -0.12 -4.24 -8.76
CA GLY A 478 -1.33 -3.62 -8.16
C GLY A 478 -2.68 -4.20 -8.58
N ASN A 479 -2.73 -5.32 -9.33
CA ASN A 479 -3.90 -6.14 -9.72
C ASN A 479 -3.60 -7.03 -10.96
N GLY A 480 -2.35 -7.49 -11.12
CA GLY A 480 -1.87 -8.07 -12.38
C GLY A 480 -1.34 -9.49 -12.24
N ARG A 481 -0.96 -10.08 -13.38
CA ARG A 481 -0.17 -11.31 -13.38
C ARG A 481 1.27 -10.98 -13.03
N MET A 482 1.84 -11.69 -12.05
CA MET A 482 3.27 -11.60 -11.76
C MET A 482 4.07 -11.92 -13.04
N PRO A 483 5.06 -11.09 -13.42
CA PRO A 483 5.88 -11.37 -14.59
C PRO A 483 6.66 -12.68 -14.43
N LYS A 484 6.96 -13.35 -15.56
CA LYS A 484 7.79 -14.57 -15.54
C LYS A 484 9.12 -14.33 -14.82
N GLY A 485 9.55 -15.30 -14.02
CA GLY A 485 10.77 -15.21 -13.20
C GLY A 485 10.63 -14.44 -11.88
N TYR A 486 9.45 -13.95 -11.52
CA TYR A 486 9.17 -13.34 -10.22
C TYR A 486 8.15 -14.15 -9.44
N LEU A 487 8.32 -14.18 -8.12
CA LEU A 487 7.50 -14.93 -7.17
C LEU A 487 6.87 -13.98 -6.17
N THR A 488 5.58 -14.14 -5.87
CA THR A 488 4.92 -13.33 -4.84
C THR A 488 5.44 -13.73 -3.45
N VAL A 489 6.10 -12.80 -2.77
CA VAL A 489 6.66 -13.01 -1.43
C VAL A 489 5.90 -12.27 -0.34
N PHE A 490 5.05 -11.30 -0.72
CA PHE A 490 4.22 -10.56 0.22
C PHE A 490 2.94 -10.08 -0.46
N THR A 491 1.81 -10.24 0.22
CA THR A 491 0.51 -9.74 -0.25
C THR A 491 -0.08 -8.78 0.77
N ALA A 492 -0.17 -7.51 0.42
CA ALA A 492 -0.82 -6.52 1.26
C ALA A 492 -2.29 -6.41 0.87
N GLY A 493 -3.15 -7.16 1.58
CA GLY A 493 -4.60 -7.25 1.40
C GLY A 493 -5.08 -7.93 0.10
N THR A 494 -6.11 -7.44 -0.61
CA THR A 494 -6.68 -8.04 -1.84
C THR A 494 -6.14 -7.49 -3.17
N ARG A 495 -5.27 -6.45 -3.20
CA ARG A 495 -4.88 -5.78 -4.47
C ARG A 495 -3.39 -5.55 -4.71
N PHE A 496 -2.55 -5.55 -3.70
CA PHE A 496 -1.12 -5.25 -3.87
C PHE A 496 -0.26 -6.46 -3.52
N GLU A 497 0.57 -6.87 -4.46
CA GLU A 497 1.52 -7.98 -4.34
C GLU A 497 2.94 -7.46 -4.53
N LEU A 498 3.87 -7.98 -3.72
CA LEU A 498 5.31 -7.77 -3.88
C LEU A 498 5.92 -9.04 -4.47
N GLY A 499 6.43 -8.92 -5.68
CA GLY A 499 7.20 -9.94 -6.37
C GLY A 499 8.70 -9.82 -6.06
N LEU A 500 9.34 -10.96 -5.85
CA LEU A 500 10.79 -11.10 -5.76
C LEU A 500 11.29 -11.95 -6.92
N ARG A 501 12.35 -11.49 -7.58
CA ARG A 501 13.02 -12.24 -8.64
C ARG A 501 13.56 -13.57 -8.06
N LYS A 502 13.33 -14.68 -8.78
CA LYS A 502 13.68 -16.03 -8.31
C LYS A 502 15.14 -16.16 -7.88
N GLU A 503 16.07 -15.62 -8.67
CA GLU A 503 17.50 -15.71 -8.33
C GLU A 503 17.86 -14.97 -7.02
N VAL A 504 17.10 -13.91 -6.68
CA VAL A 504 17.29 -13.17 -5.42
C VAL A 504 16.70 -13.94 -4.25
N LEU A 505 15.52 -14.57 -4.43
CA LEU A 505 14.92 -15.46 -3.44
C LEU A 505 15.90 -16.57 -3.06
N ASP A 506 16.42 -17.29 -4.06
CA ASP A 506 17.34 -18.41 -3.85
C ASP A 506 18.61 -17.96 -3.09
N ALA A 507 19.09 -16.75 -3.36
CA ALA A 507 20.30 -16.19 -2.73
C ALA A 507 20.08 -15.53 -1.36
N ARG A 508 18.83 -15.24 -0.97
CA ARG A 508 18.49 -14.48 0.26
C ARG A 508 17.47 -15.18 1.14
N PHE A 509 17.19 -16.45 0.87
CA PHE A 509 16.11 -17.22 1.47
C PHE A 509 16.10 -17.18 3.00
N ASP A 510 17.24 -17.46 3.65
CA ASP A 510 17.33 -17.47 5.12
C ASP A 510 17.08 -16.08 5.75
N SER A 511 17.50 -15.00 5.07
CA SER A 511 17.25 -13.61 5.50
C SER A 511 15.76 -13.26 5.40
N ILE A 512 15.10 -13.73 4.33
CA ILE A 512 13.67 -13.52 4.10
C ILE A 512 12.83 -14.24 5.14
N LEU A 513 13.16 -15.51 5.45
CA LEU A 513 12.51 -16.26 6.53
C LEU A 513 12.71 -15.62 7.92
N GLY A 514 13.89 -15.06 8.19
CA GLY A 514 14.16 -14.32 9.41
C GLY A 514 13.34 -13.01 9.51
N GLY A 515 13.21 -12.28 8.41
CA GLY A 515 12.45 -11.02 8.33
C GLY A 515 10.94 -11.20 8.51
N ALA A 516 10.38 -12.31 8.03
CA ALA A 516 8.96 -12.68 8.16
C ALA A 516 8.51 -12.84 9.62
N ARG A 517 9.40 -13.31 10.51
CA ARG A 517 9.10 -13.53 11.94
C ARG A 517 8.96 -12.24 12.76
N ASN A 518 9.45 -11.11 12.25
CA ASN A 518 9.48 -9.82 12.98
C ASN A 518 8.27 -8.92 12.68
N VAL A 519 7.46 -9.27 11.68
CA VAL A 519 6.18 -8.62 11.36
C VAL A 519 5.11 -9.54 11.97
N GLY A 520 4.46 -9.13 13.07
CA GLY A 520 3.73 -10.02 13.99
C GLY A 520 2.73 -11.02 13.37
N ASP A 521 2.33 -12.04 14.14
CA ASP A 521 1.60 -13.25 13.69
C ASP A 521 0.37 -13.07 12.77
N SER A 522 -0.33 -11.93 12.80
CA SER A 522 -1.47 -11.65 11.90
C SER A 522 -1.08 -11.06 10.54
N ASP A 523 0.16 -10.61 10.40
CA ASP A 523 0.72 -9.90 9.24
C ASP A 523 1.94 -10.66 8.64
N ALA A 524 2.21 -11.88 9.10
CA ALA A 524 3.26 -12.73 8.56
C ALA A 524 2.99 -13.02 7.06
N PRO A 525 4.01 -12.93 6.18
CA PRO A 525 3.82 -13.12 4.75
C PRO A 525 3.37 -14.54 4.42
N ASP A 526 2.31 -14.66 3.62
CA ASP A 526 2.05 -15.87 2.82
C ASP A 526 3.14 -15.95 1.74
N ILE A 527 4.20 -16.73 1.97
CA ILE A 527 5.18 -17.05 0.92
C ILE A 527 4.47 -17.99 -0.05
N ALA A 528 3.97 -17.45 -1.16
CA ALA A 528 3.26 -18.25 -2.15
C ALA A 528 4.22 -19.19 -2.88
N SER A 529 3.81 -20.45 -3.04
CA SER A 529 4.50 -21.42 -3.90
C SER A 529 4.76 -20.84 -5.29
N PRO A 530 5.96 -21.04 -5.88
CA PRO A 530 6.25 -20.62 -7.25
C PRO A 530 5.40 -21.30 -8.33
N PHE A 531 4.69 -22.36 -7.94
CA PHE A 531 3.88 -23.18 -8.83
C PHE A 531 2.47 -23.32 -8.29
N GLU A 532 1.47 -23.07 -9.14
CA GLU A 532 0.08 -23.45 -8.91
C GLU A 532 -0.22 -24.70 -9.73
N PHE A 533 -0.79 -25.71 -9.09
CA PHE A 533 -1.26 -26.91 -9.75
C PHE A 533 -2.73 -26.71 -10.15
N ARG A 534 -3.05 -26.76 -11.45
CA ARG A 534 -4.45 -26.65 -11.94
C ARG A 534 -4.87 -27.91 -12.70
N LEU A 535 -6.06 -28.41 -12.40
CA LEU A 535 -6.78 -29.35 -13.25
C LEU A 535 -7.62 -28.60 -14.29
N ASP A 536 -7.46 -28.92 -15.58
CA ASP A 536 -8.42 -28.48 -16.57
C ASP A 536 -9.70 -29.32 -16.53
N ARG A 537 -10.81 -28.82 -17.10
CA ARG A 537 -12.11 -29.53 -17.18
C ARG A 537 -12.04 -30.88 -17.91
N ARG A 538 -10.88 -31.28 -18.44
CA ARG A 538 -10.63 -32.54 -19.15
C ARG A 538 -9.66 -33.45 -18.38
N GLY A 539 -9.35 -33.14 -17.11
CA GLY A 539 -8.49 -33.97 -16.27
C GLY A 539 -7.01 -33.94 -16.66
N ARG A 540 -6.56 -32.91 -17.39
CA ARG A 540 -5.13 -32.76 -17.72
C ARG A 540 -4.42 -31.91 -16.68
N HIS A 541 -3.29 -32.43 -16.22
CA HIS A 541 -2.50 -31.86 -15.13
C HIS A 541 -1.50 -30.86 -15.72
N HIS A 542 -1.56 -29.62 -15.25
CA HIS A 542 -0.60 -28.60 -15.66
C HIS A 542 -0.05 -27.88 -14.43
N TRP A 543 1.27 -27.97 -14.28
CA TRP A 543 2.03 -27.04 -13.46
C TRP A 543 2.10 -25.72 -14.19
N ILE A 544 1.54 -24.68 -13.59
CA ILE A 544 1.59 -23.34 -14.14
C ILE A 544 2.52 -22.54 -13.21
N GLU A 545 3.63 -22.06 -13.76
CA GLU A 545 4.43 -20.99 -13.13
C GLU A 545 3.45 -19.88 -12.75
N GLN A 546 3.38 -19.48 -11.47
CA GLN A 546 2.38 -18.51 -11.03
C GLN A 546 2.53 -17.19 -11.79
N GLY A 547 1.71 -17.04 -12.83
CA GLY A 547 1.46 -15.83 -13.56
C GLY A 547 -0.03 -15.53 -13.50
N GLY A 548 -0.53 -15.10 -12.33
CA GLY A 548 -1.86 -14.49 -12.20
C GLY A 548 -2.82 -15.01 -11.14
N ILE A 549 -2.99 -14.16 -10.12
CA ILE A 549 -4.12 -13.97 -9.18
C ILE A 549 -4.56 -15.22 -8.41
N ALA A 550 -4.04 -15.34 -7.17
CA ALA A 550 -4.74 -16.02 -6.09
C ALA A 550 -5.58 -14.98 -5.33
N THR A 551 -6.90 -15.21 -5.28
CA THR A 551 -7.86 -14.31 -4.65
C THR A 551 -7.99 -14.69 -3.17
N ARG A 552 -7.75 -13.74 -2.26
CA ARG A 552 -8.09 -13.85 -0.83
C ARG A 552 -9.60 -14.09 -0.68
N VAL A 553 -10.05 -15.06 0.12
CA VAL A 553 -11.45 -15.17 0.57
C VAL A 553 -11.49 -15.07 2.10
N GLY A 554 -12.32 -14.15 2.59
CA GLY A 554 -12.44 -13.75 3.99
C GLY A 554 -13.51 -14.50 4.80
N ALA A 555 -13.72 -14.00 6.02
CA ALA A 555 -14.42 -14.62 7.15
C ALA A 555 -15.97 -14.62 7.12
N LEU A 556 -16.53 -15.44 8.04
CA LEU A 556 -17.80 -15.39 8.81
C LEU A 556 -19.05 -16.24 8.39
N LEU A 557 -19.52 -17.06 9.36
CA LEU A 557 -20.89 -17.40 9.83
C LEU A 557 -21.39 -18.88 9.84
N LYS A 558 -22.27 -19.13 10.83
CA LYS A 558 -22.73 -20.36 11.54
C LYS A 558 -23.90 -21.12 10.84
N LEU A 559 -24.00 -22.48 10.91
CA LEU A 559 -25.18 -23.32 11.35
C LEU A 559 -25.35 -24.79 10.80
N ASP A 560 -25.85 -25.63 11.73
CA ASP A 560 -26.33 -27.04 11.89
C ASP A 560 -26.97 -27.93 10.81
N TYR A 561 -26.78 -29.27 11.03
CA TYR A 561 -27.57 -30.47 10.60
C TYR A 561 -27.41 -31.03 9.16
N ASP A 562 -27.58 -32.32 8.79
CA ASP A 562 -27.64 -33.66 9.45
C ASP A 562 -27.77 -34.75 8.35
N GLY A 563 -27.27 -35.98 8.58
CA GLY A 563 -27.91 -37.21 8.08
C GLY A 563 -27.37 -37.96 6.84
N GLN A 564 -26.46 -38.93 7.09
CA GLN A 564 -26.29 -40.25 6.40
C GLN A 564 -25.52 -40.33 5.05
N PRO A 565 -24.83 -41.46 4.72
CA PRO A 565 -23.37 -41.49 4.54
C PRO A 565 -22.90 -41.92 3.14
N TYR A 566 -21.58 -41.85 2.90
CA TYR A 566 -20.89 -42.58 1.82
C TYR A 566 -19.81 -43.48 2.42
N GLU A 567 -19.73 -44.71 1.90
CA GLU A 567 -18.85 -45.81 2.27
C GLU A 567 -17.57 -45.80 1.40
N ASP A 568 -16.43 -46.19 2.01
CA ASP A 568 -15.11 -46.56 1.47
C ASP A 568 -13.91 -45.78 2.07
N GLU A 569 -12.72 -46.41 1.99
CA GLU A 569 -11.42 -46.17 2.66
C GLU A 569 -10.85 -44.72 2.61
N PHE A 570 -11.34 -43.82 3.47
CA PHE A 570 -10.81 -42.44 3.55
C PHE A 570 -10.63 -41.96 4.99
N MET A 571 -9.53 -41.23 5.26
CA MET A 571 -9.41 -40.43 6.48
C MET A 571 -10.27 -39.18 6.36
N LEU A 572 -11.28 -39.05 7.23
CA LEU A 572 -12.22 -37.93 7.27
C LEU A 572 -11.86 -37.00 8.44
N VAL A 573 -11.50 -35.75 8.15
CA VAL A 573 -11.35 -34.72 9.20
C VAL A 573 -12.75 -34.25 9.64
N GLY A 574 -13.11 -34.48 10.91
CA GLY A 574 -14.43 -34.17 11.47
C GLY A 574 -14.68 -32.66 11.67
N PRO A 575 -15.94 -32.24 11.95
CA PRO A 575 -16.27 -30.83 12.16
C PRO A 575 -15.70 -30.32 13.51
N GLY A 576 -14.57 -29.63 13.44
CA GLY A 576 -13.88 -28.93 14.54
C GLY A 576 -12.67 -28.15 13.99
N GLU A 577 -12.16 -27.15 14.72
CA GLU A 577 -11.06 -26.24 14.27
C GLU A 577 -9.67 -26.89 14.13
N HIS A 578 -9.59 -28.19 13.85
CA HIS A 578 -8.33 -28.90 13.80
C HIS A 578 -8.12 -29.51 12.40
N GLY A 579 -7.28 -28.85 11.60
CA GLY A 579 -6.68 -29.48 10.44
C GLY A 579 -5.82 -30.68 10.87
N ALA A 580 -5.68 -31.67 10.01
CA ALA A 580 -4.77 -32.80 10.26
C ALA A 580 -3.35 -32.39 9.85
N GLU A 581 -2.38 -32.46 10.75
CA GLU A 581 -0.98 -32.20 10.44
C GLU A 581 -0.17 -33.49 10.59
N SER A 582 0.67 -33.80 9.61
CA SER A 582 1.56 -34.96 9.68
C SER A 582 2.62 -34.75 10.77
N PRO A 583 3.19 -35.83 11.32
CA PRO A 583 4.47 -35.74 12.01
C PRO A 583 5.51 -35.04 11.14
N SER A 584 6.49 -34.43 11.80
CA SER A 584 7.62 -33.83 11.11
C SER A 584 8.48 -34.91 10.44
N PHE A 585 8.82 -34.73 9.17
CA PHE A 585 9.69 -35.59 8.38
C PHE A 585 10.84 -34.78 7.78
N ARG A 586 11.98 -35.43 7.56
CA ARG A 586 13.08 -34.82 6.82
C ARG A 586 12.83 -34.97 5.33
N ILE A 587 13.07 -33.91 4.57
CA ILE A 587 12.93 -33.96 3.11
C ILE A 587 14.19 -34.57 2.52
N ASP A 588 14.20 -35.86 2.25
CA ASP A 588 15.27 -36.55 1.51
C ASP A 588 14.83 -36.94 0.07
N PHE A 589 13.53 -36.86 -0.22
CA PHE A 589 12.91 -37.17 -1.50
C PHE A 589 12.56 -35.92 -2.34
N ASP A 590 12.41 -36.14 -3.66
CA ASP A 590 12.18 -35.05 -4.63
C ASP A 590 10.71 -34.63 -4.77
N SER A 591 9.76 -35.48 -4.42
CA SER A 591 8.35 -35.10 -4.49
C SER A 591 7.47 -35.92 -3.58
N LEU A 592 6.43 -35.26 -3.08
CA LEU A 592 5.37 -35.82 -2.27
C LEU A 592 4.09 -35.87 -3.09
N GLU A 593 3.32 -36.95 -3.00
CA GLU A 593 2.11 -37.12 -3.79
C GLU A 593 0.95 -37.61 -2.94
N PHE A 594 -0.24 -37.05 -3.15
CA PHE A 594 -1.47 -37.47 -2.49
C PHE A 594 -2.69 -37.09 -3.35
N LEU A 595 -3.79 -37.79 -3.15
CA LEU A 595 -5.11 -37.48 -3.68
C LEU A 595 -5.83 -36.58 -2.69
N LEU A 596 -6.48 -35.53 -3.17
CA LEU A 596 -7.27 -34.61 -2.37
C LEU A 596 -8.67 -34.50 -2.96
N ALA A 597 -9.71 -34.68 -2.15
CA ALA A 597 -11.09 -34.44 -2.55
C ALA A 597 -11.80 -33.49 -1.57
N ALA A 598 -12.64 -32.62 -2.12
CA ALA A 598 -13.48 -31.69 -1.36
C ALA A 598 -14.97 -31.99 -1.63
N LYS A 599 -15.80 -31.96 -0.59
CA LYS A 599 -17.24 -32.28 -0.67
C LYS A 599 -18.16 -31.03 -0.73
N SER A 600 -17.62 -29.81 -0.72
CA SER A 600 -18.40 -28.58 -0.95
C SER A 600 -17.58 -27.47 -1.63
N GLU A 601 -18.25 -26.39 -2.05
CA GLU A 601 -17.63 -25.16 -2.58
C GLU A 601 -16.69 -24.44 -1.58
N ILE A 602 -16.56 -24.95 -0.34
CA ILE A 602 -15.71 -24.36 0.70
C ILE A 602 -14.29 -24.94 0.58
N LEU A 603 -13.33 -24.02 0.45
CA LEU A 603 -11.89 -24.24 0.26
C LEU A 603 -11.32 -25.30 1.22
N THR A 604 -10.96 -26.45 0.66
CA THR A 604 -10.16 -27.49 1.31
C THR A 604 -8.75 -27.44 0.75
N GLY A 605 -7.73 -27.42 1.60
CA GLY A 605 -6.35 -27.27 1.15
C GLY A 605 -5.35 -28.15 1.87
N ALA A 606 -4.25 -28.46 1.19
CA ALA A 606 -3.08 -29.09 1.75
C ALA A 606 -1.92 -28.11 1.71
N GLN A 607 -1.15 -28.03 2.79
CA GLN A 607 0.02 -27.16 2.92
C GLN A 607 1.23 -28.01 3.30
N LEU A 608 2.37 -27.82 2.63
CA LEU A 608 3.66 -28.28 3.15
C LEU A 608 4.22 -27.19 4.04
N LEU A 609 4.47 -27.50 5.30
CA LEU A 609 5.21 -26.66 6.21
C LEU A 609 6.66 -27.10 6.22
N VAL A 610 7.60 -26.20 5.99
CA VAL A 610 9.04 -26.44 6.18
C VAL A 610 9.50 -25.55 7.33
N ASP A 611 10.11 -26.15 8.35
CA ASP A 611 10.50 -25.47 9.60
C ASP A 611 9.34 -24.68 10.26
N GLY A 612 8.12 -25.22 10.16
CA GLY A 612 6.90 -24.65 10.74
C GLY A 612 6.21 -23.55 9.91
N GLN A 613 6.66 -23.29 8.67
CA GLN A 613 6.09 -22.27 7.77
C GLN A 613 5.54 -22.91 6.50
N ALA A 614 4.33 -22.52 6.07
CA ALA A 614 3.74 -23.03 4.82
C ALA A 614 4.52 -22.53 3.59
N VAL A 615 5.09 -23.45 2.81
CA VAL A 615 5.91 -23.15 1.61
C VAL A 615 5.31 -23.67 0.31
N LEU A 616 4.44 -24.69 0.36
CA LEU A 616 3.65 -25.18 -0.77
C LEU A 616 2.20 -25.31 -0.34
N SER A 617 1.26 -25.04 -1.25
CA SER A 617 -0.17 -25.17 -1.00
C SER A 617 -0.92 -25.69 -2.22
N SER A 618 -1.91 -26.55 -2.00
CA SER A 618 -2.87 -26.99 -3.01
C SER A 618 -4.29 -26.86 -2.47
N ILE A 619 -5.27 -26.65 -3.36
CA ILE A 619 -6.69 -26.52 -3.01
C ILE A 619 -7.47 -27.54 -3.84
N GLY A 620 -8.23 -28.40 -3.17
CA GLY A 620 -9.11 -29.38 -3.82
C GLY A 620 -10.34 -28.71 -4.42
N HIS A 621 -10.66 -29.00 -5.68
CA HIS A 621 -11.86 -28.47 -6.33
C HIS A 621 -13.09 -29.37 -6.14
N PHE A 622 -14.27 -28.75 -6.03
CA PHE A 622 -15.55 -29.45 -5.98
C PHE A 622 -16.29 -29.38 -7.33
N ASP A 623 -16.77 -30.54 -7.79
CA ASP A 623 -17.71 -30.67 -8.92
C ASP A 623 -18.96 -31.39 -8.40
N ALA A 624 -20.11 -30.69 -8.41
CA ALA A 624 -21.35 -31.18 -7.81
C ALA A 624 -21.94 -32.41 -8.53
N GLU A 625 -21.50 -32.69 -9.77
CA GLU A 625 -21.97 -33.83 -10.56
C GLU A 625 -20.99 -35.02 -10.54
N ASP A 626 -19.73 -34.84 -10.14
CA ASP A 626 -18.70 -35.88 -10.14
C ASP A 626 -17.59 -35.55 -9.10
N PRO A 627 -17.69 -36.01 -7.84
CA PRO A 627 -16.67 -35.78 -6.82
C PRO A 627 -15.38 -36.52 -7.19
N ARG A 628 -14.51 -35.86 -7.96
CA ARG A 628 -13.24 -36.43 -8.43
C ARG A 628 -12.12 -36.11 -7.46
N PHE A 629 -11.38 -37.14 -7.10
CA PHE A 629 -10.11 -37.01 -6.39
C PHE A 629 -9.07 -36.34 -7.29
N GLU A 630 -8.45 -35.28 -6.81
CA GLU A 630 -7.40 -34.56 -7.50
C GLU A 630 -6.04 -35.06 -7.03
N ARG A 631 -5.21 -35.55 -7.96
CA ARG A 631 -3.83 -35.94 -7.66
C ARG A 631 -2.96 -34.70 -7.49
N VAL A 632 -2.58 -34.40 -6.26
CA VAL A 632 -1.64 -33.35 -5.88
C VAL A 632 -0.24 -33.94 -5.80
N VAL A 633 0.72 -33.23 -6.39
CA VAL A 633 2.15 -33.53 -6.25
C VAL A 633 2.80 -32.26 -5.70
N PHE A 634 3.63 -32.35 -4.69
CA PHE A 634 4.51 -31.27 -4.22
C PHE A 634 5.94 -31.58 -4.63
N ASP A 635 6.59 -30.66 -5.33
CA ASP A 635 8.02 -30.75 -5.66
C ASP A 635 8.85 -30.30 -4.45
N LEU A 636 9.58 -31.25 -3.88
CA LEU A 636 10.36 -31.07 -2.67
C LEU A 636 11.87 -30.93 -2.92
N ALA A 637 12.31 -31.04 -4.18
CA ALA A 637 13.73 -30.91 -4.54
C ALA A 637 14.39 -29.62 -3.99
N PRO A 638 13.72 -28.44 -3.98
CA PRO A 638 14.30 -27.22 -3.40
C PRO A 638 14.49 -27.27 -1.88
N TRP A 639 13.84 -28.21 -1.20
CA TRP A 639 13.69 -28.25 0.26
C TRP A 639 14.49 -29.40 0.91
N ARG A 640 15.33 -30.10 0.14
CA ARG A 640 16.12 -31.24 0.63
C ARG A 640 16.94 -30.93 1.88
N GLY A 641 16.95 -31.87 2.81
CA GLY A 641 17.67 -31.84 4.07
C GLY A 641 16.96 -31.12 5.21
N ARG A 642 15.85 -30.41 4.95
CA ARG A 642 15.06 -29.64 5.93
C ARG A 642 13.98 -30.51 6.59
N VAL A 643 13.45 -30.03 7.71
CA VAL A 643 12.33 -30.69 8.42
C VAL A 643 11.02 -30.08 7.96
N ALA A 644 10.03 -30.92 7.68
CA ALA A 644 8.76 -30.51 7.14
C ALA A 644 7.59 -31.28 7.75
N SER A 645 6.39 -30.70 7.73
CA SER A 645 5.12 -31.38 8.02
C SER A 645 4.13 -31.04 6.90
N ILE A 646 3.06 -31.82 6.76
CA ILE A 646 1.98 -31.51 5.83
C ILE A 646 0.74 -31.25 6.65
N ARG A 647 0.12 -30.08 6.47
CA ARG A 647 -1.14 -29.72 7.12
C ARG A 647 -2.26 -29.73 6.10
N PHE A 648 -3.26 -30.54 6.37
CA PHE A 648 -4.54 -30.50 5.68
C PHE A 648 -5.46 -29.56 6.44
N THR A 649 -5.77 -28.43 5.81
CA THR A 649 -6.64 -27.40 6.37
C THR A 649 -8.02 -27.48 5.74
N GLN A 650 -9.02 -27.47 6.59
CA GLN A 650 -10.40 -27.22 6.20
C GLN A 650 -10.82 -25.86 6.75
N TRP A 651 -11.38 -25.00 5.89
CA TRP A 651 -11.80 -23.68 6.34
C TRP A 651 -13.08 -23.77 7.20
N ALA A 652 -13.07 -23.09 8.34
CA ALA A 652 -14.12 -23.20 9.37
C ALA A 652 -15.52 -22.85 8.83
N GLY A 653 -16.48 -23.76 9.04
CA GLY A 653 -17.90 -23.56 8.71
C GLY A 653 -18.56 -24.69 7.88
N ALA A 654 -17.77 -25.58 7.28
CA ALA A 654 -18.29 -26.71 6.50
C ALA A 654 -18.57 -27.94 7.38
N LYS A 655 -19.75 -28.58 7.25
CA LYS A 655 -20.07 -29.88 7.87
C LYS A 655 -19.51 -31.08 7.10
N HIS A 656 -18.51 -30.84 6.28
CA HIS A 656 -18.03 -31.79 5.30
C HIS A 656 -16.62 -32.21 5.68
N ALA A 657 -16.22 -33.42 5.31
CA ALA A 657 -14.90 -33.95 5.63
C ALA A 657 -13.96 -33.79 4.44
N VAL A 658 -12.69 -33.54 4.72
CA VAL A 658 -11.58 -33.71 3.77
C VAL A 658 -11.28 -35.19 3.65
N ALA A 659 -11.11 -35.69 2.42
CA ALA A 659 -10.63 -37.04 2.16
C ALA A 659 -9.30 -36.96 1.41
N PHE A 660 -8.29 -37.64 1.93
CA PHE A 660 -7.01 -37.84 1.26
C PHE A 660 -6.60 -39.31 1.35
N ASN A 661 -5.77 -39.76 0.41
CA ASN A 661 -5.19 -41.11 0.42
C ASN A 661 -3.77 -41.09 1.02
N GLU A 662 -3.11 -42.24 1.03
CA GLU A 662 -1.71 -42.37 1.42
C GLU A 662 -0.82 -41.33 0.72
N VAL A 663 -0.05 -40.59 1.52
CA VAL A 663 0.92 -39.62 1.04
C VAL A 663 2.21 -40.36 0.66
N ARG A 664 2.57 -40.36 -0.62
CA ARG A 664 3.70 -41.13 -1.15
C ARG A 664 4.87 -40.23 -1.54
N SER A 665 6.07 -40.56 -1.10
CA SER A 665 7.30 -40.00 -1.65
C SER A 665 7.67 -40.73 -2.94
N ARG A 666 8.09 -40.00 -3.97
CA ARG A 666 8.33 -40.58 -5.31
C ARG A 666 9.68 -41.30 -5.44
N THR A 667 10.48 -41.31 -4.40
CA THR A 667 11.55 -42.28 -4.19
C THR A 667 10.99 -43.46 -3.40
N ASP A 668 10.04 -44.20 -3.99
CA ASP A 668 9.77 -45.54 -3.49
C ASP A 668 10.99 -46.39 -3.80
N ALA A 669 11.77 -46.62 -2.76
CA ALA A 669 12.67 -47.76 -2.67
C ALA A 669 11.89 -49.06 -2.90
N GLU A 670 12.57 -50.16 -3.25
CA GLU A 670 11.97 -51.49 -3.09
C GLU A 670 11.52 -51.61 -1.63
N ARG A 671 10.21 -51.53 -1.41
CA ARG A 671 9.56 -51.81 -0.14
C ARG A 671 9.09 -53.24 -0.18
N ILE A 672 9.55 -54.04 0.76
CA ILE A 672 9.02 -55.38 0.99
C ILE A 672 8.21 -55.32 2.27
N VAL A 673 6.90 -55.54 2.16
CA VAL A 673 6.02 -55.74 3.31
C VAL A 673 6.47 -57.02 3.99
N PHE A 674 6.94 -56.91 5.23
CA PHE A 674 7.29 -58.04 6.06
C PHE A 674 6.02 -58.71 6.60
N ASP A 675 5.10 -57.88 7.11
CA ASP A 675 3.74 -58.28 7.46
C ASP A 675 2.83 -57.04 7.48
N ASP A 676 1.64 -57.14 6.88
CA ASP A 676 0.59 -56.11 6.90
C ASP A 676 -0.61 -56.53 7.75
N PHE A 677 -0.61 -57.76 8.27
CA PHE A 677 -1.67 -58.31 9.11
C PHE A 677 -3.09 -58.32 8.50
N GLU A 678 -3.25 -58.05 7.19
CA GLU A 678 -4.56 -57.89 6.54
C GLU A 678 -5.14 -59.17 5.94
N SER A 679 -4.27 -60.06 5.48
CA SER A 679 -4.68 -61.39 5.05
C SER A 679 -4.47 -62.35 6.22
N GLY A 680 -5.43 -63.22 6.51
CA GLY A 680 -5.37 -64.22 7.60
C GLY A 680 -4.26 -65.27 7.46
N GLY A 681 -3.13 -64.92 6.86
CA GLY A 681 -1.94 -65.70 6.72
C GLY A 681 -0.67 -64.86 6.69
N SER A 682 -0.29 -64.35 7.86
CA SER A 682 1.10 -64.21 8.30
C SER A 682 1.78 -65.59 8.53
N VAL A 683 1.40 -66.61 7.73
CA VAL A 683 1.84 -67.99 7.94
C VAL A 683 3.29 -68.12 7.44
N GLY A 684 4.23 -67.93 8.36
CA GLY A 684 5.65 -68.21 8.18
C GLY A 684 6.60 -67.06 8.51
N ALA A 685 6.09 -65.86 8.84
CA ALA A 685 6.91 -64.73 9.28
C ALA A 685 7.15 -64.72 10.80
N TRP A 686 6.33 -65.44 11.57
CA TRP A 686 6.37 -65.44 13.04
C TRP A 686 6.55 -66.86 13.60
N ALA A 687 7.53 -67.02 14.47
CA ALA A 687 7.81 -68.24 15.24
C ALA A 687 6.95 -68.31 16.51
N LYS A 688 6.57 -67.15 17.06
CA LYS A 688 5.64 -66.99 18.19
C LYS A 688 4.78 -65.76 17.93
N SER A 689 3.48 -65.84 18.19
CA SER A 689 2.55 -64.71 18.09
C SER A 689 1.65 -64.71 19.30
N PHE A 690 1.30 -63.53 19.82
CA PHE A 690 0.32 -63.45 20.90
C PHE A 690 -1.13 -63.59 20.41
N THR A 691 -1.42 -63.46 19.10
CA THR A 691 -2.72 -63.83 18.49
C THR A 691 -2.60 -64.91 17.40
N GLU A 692 -3.57 -65.82 17.31
CA GLU A 692 -3.67 -66.82 16.23
C GLU A 692 -4.19 -66.22 14.90
N GLN A 693 -4.94 -65.11 14.98
CA GLN A 693 -5.41 -64.33 13.83
C GLN A 693 -5.29 -62.83 14.14
N PRO A 694 -4.98 -61.97 13.14
CA PRO A 694 -5.05 -60.53 13.29
C PRO A 694 -6.43 -60.09 13.77
N ALA A 695 -6.47 -59.14 14.70
CA ALA A 695 -7.71 -58.67 15.30
C ALA A 695 -8.29 -57.51 14.49
N SER A 696 -9.62 -57.41 14.41
CA SER A 696 -10.27 -56.33 13.66
C SER A 696 -10.07 -54.98 14.36
N LEU A 697 -9.36 -54.07 13.71
CA LEU A 697 -9.19 -52.69 14.18
C LEU A 697 -10.53 -51.96 14.28
N ARG A 698 -11.48 -52.31 13.41
CA ARG A 698 -12.83 -51.73 13.37
C ARG A 698 -13.66 -52.10 14.60
N GLU A 699 -13.55 -53.33 15.07
CA GLU A 699 -14.26 -53.79 16.28
C GLU A 699 -13.61 -53.21 17.55
N ALA A 700 -12.28 -53.18 17.61
CA ALA A 700 -11.53 -52.55 18.69
C ALA A 700 -11.82 -51.04 18.82
N ALA A 701 -11.84 -50.31 17.69
CA ALA A 701 -12.15 -48.89 17.66
C ALA A 701 -13.59 -48.58 18.11
N ARG A 702 -14.56 -49.41 17.69
CA ARG A 702 -15.98 -49.26 18.12
C ARG A 702 -16.19 -49.53 19.60
N ALA A 703 -15.50 -50.53 20.17
CA ALA A 703 -15.66 -50.89 21.56
C ALA A 703 -15.02 -49.89 22.53
N HIS A 704 -14.00 -49.15 22.08
CA HIS A 704 -13.13 -48.36 22.97
C HIS A 704 -12.92 -46.89 22.57
N GLY A 705 -13.59 -46.39 21.55
CA GLY A 705 -13.61 -44.95 21.22
C GLY A 705 -12.35 -44.43 20.50
N LEU A 706 -11.59 -45.31 19.86
CA LEU A 706 -10.36 -44.96 19.14
C LEU A 706 -10.64 -44.24 17.81
N HIS A 707 -9.70 -43.38 17.40
CA HIS A 707 -9.68 -42.76 16.07
C HIS A 707 -9.25 -43.80 15.01
N ILE A 708 -9.93 -43.83 13.86
CA ILE A 708 -9.85 -44.91 12.87
C ILE A 708 -8.55 -44.82 12.06
N TYR A 709 -7.84 -45.95 11.94
CA TYR A 709 -6.62 -46.14 11.14
C TYR A 709 -6.95 -46.80 9.78
N SER A 710 -6.02 -46.74 8.81
CA SER A 710 -6.25 -47.10 7.38
C SER A 710 -6.44 -48.59 7.08
N SER A 711 -6.36 -49.45 8.10
CA SER A 711 -6.17 -50.89 7.95
C SER A 711 -7.35 -51.64 8.61
N GLU A 712 -7.77 -52.78 8.07
CA GLU A 712 -8.90 -53.55 8.62
C GLU A 712 -8.47 -54.38 9.84
N HIS A 713 -7.20 -54.80 9.92
CA HIS A 713 -6.67 -55.69 10.94
C HIS A 713 -5.28 -55.25 11.47
N ALA A 714 -4.95 -55.66 12.69
CA ALA A 714 -3.63 -55.48 13.28
C ALA A 714 -3.30 -56.64 14.24
N ALA A 715 -2.02 -56.86 14.52
CA ALA A 715 -1.63 -57.66 15.67
C ALA A 715 -1.81 -56.81 16.94
N MET A 716 -2.68 -57.22 17.86
CA MET A 716 -3.02 -56.44 19.06
C MET A 716 -2.92 -57.27 20.34
N SER A 717 -2.29 -56.72 21.38
CA SER A 717 -2.24 -57.34 22.71
C SER A 717 -3.50 -57.09 23.55
N ARG A 718 -4.36 -56.15 23.11
CA ARG A 718 -5.56 -55.70 23.84
C ARG A 718 -6.54 -56.86 24.10
N GLY A 719 -6.86 -57.07 25.38
CA GLY A 719 -7.83 -58.10 25.80
C GLY A 719 -7.22 -59.50 25.97
N LEU A 720 -5.90 -59.64 25.89
CA LEU A 720 -5.15 -60.84 26.22
C LEU A 720 -4.54 -60.71 27.63
N GLU A 721 -4.43 -61.82 28.36
CA GLU A 721 -3.85 -61.85 29.72
C GLU A 721 -2.52 -62.61 29.72
N GLY A 722 -1.51 -62.09 30.43
CA GLY A 722 -0.21 -62.75 30.66
C GLY A 722 0.97 -62.00 30.03
N GLU A 723 2.17 -62.59 30.09
CA GLU A 723 3.33 -62.08 29.35
C GLU A 723 3.17 -62.42 27.86
N LEU A 724 3.02 -61.40 27.02
CA LEU A 724 2.72 -61.56 25.61
C LEU A 724 3.98 -61.31 24.80
N GLU A 725 4.28 -62.24 23.89
CA GLU A 725 5.45 -62.16 23.02
C GLU A 725 5.06 -62.48 21.59
N GLN A 726 5.54 -61.68 20.65
CA GLN A 726 5.47 -61.90 19.22
C GLN A 726 6.89 -61.87 18.64
N VAL A 727 7.36 -63.02 18.18
CA VAL A 727 8.74 -63.29 17.77
C VAL A 727 8.76 -63.78 16.33
N SER A 728 9.53 -63.11 15.48
CA SER A 728 9.61 -63.46 14.07
C SER A 728 10.34 -64.79 13.84
N GLU A 729 10.09 -65.44 12.71
CA GLU A 729 11.05 -66.39 12.16
C GLU A 729 12.37 -65.66 11.84
N PRO A 730 13.54 -66.32 11.95
CA PRO A 730 14.81 -65.69 11.60
C PRO A 730 14.86 -65.28 10.13
N PHE A 731 15.23 -64.02 9.87
CA PHE A 731 15.39 -63.48 8.52
C PHE A 731 16.78 -62.89 8.31
N VAL A 732 17.17 -62.69 7.05
CA VAL A 732 18.44 -62.02 6.69
C VAL A 732 18.13 -60.55 6.41
N ILE A 733 18.92 -59.65 7.01
CA ILE A 733 18.78 -58.21 6.75
C ILE A 733 19.32 -57.90 5.35
N GLU A 734 18.42 -57.75 4.38
CA GLU A 734 18.78 -57.43 2.99
C GLU A 734 18.62 -55.94 2.65
N HIS A 735 17.89 -55.21 3.49
CA HIS A 735 17.47 -53.82 3.31
C HIS A 735 18.15 -52.92 4.33
N ASP A 736 18.18 -51.61 4.06
CA ASP A 736 18.89 -50.65 4.91
C ASP A 736 18.01 -50.15 6.07
N GLU A 737 16.70 -50.34 5.97
CA GLU A 737 15.73 -49.84 6.94
C GLU A 737 14.67 -50.89 7.30
N ILE A 738 14.24 -50.85 8.57
CA ILE A 738 13.03 -51.51 9.05
C ILE A 738 12.11 -50.44 9.63
N ARG A 739 10.84 -50.46 9.23
CA ARG A 739 9.80 -49.52 9.66
C ARG A 739 8.65 -50.27 10.28
N PHE A 740 8.09 -49.74 11.36
CA PHE A 740 6.90 -50.25 12.02
C PHE A 740 5.87 -49.14 12.10
N ARG A 741 4.61 -49.47 11.92
CA ARG A 741 3.51 -48.63 12.37
C ARG A 741 2.87 -49.26 13.60
N MET A 742 3.12 -48.63 14.74
CA MET A 742 2.61 -49.04 16.04
C MET A 742 1.33 -48.26 16.36
N LEU A 743 0.40 -48.90 17.05
CA LEU A 743 -0.85 -48.31 17.54
C LEU A 743 -0.87 -48.45 19.05
N ASP A 744 -1.14 -47.36 19.77
CA ASP A 744 -1.21 -47.34 21.23
C ASP A 744 0.03 -48.02 21.84
N PHE A 745 1.23 -47.45 21.70
CA PHE A 745 2.49 -48.17 21.93
C PHE A 745 2.81 -48.31 23.43
N GLY A 746 1.94 -48.96 24.19
CA GLY A 746 2.16 -49.47 25.56
C GLY A 746 2.84 -48.53 26.55
N ASP A 747 3.41 -49.08 27.61
CA ASP A 747 4.23 -48.35 28.59
C ASP A 747 5.69 -48.84 28.55
N GLU A 748 6.49 -48.48 29.57
CA GLU A 748 7.90 -48.89 29.67
C GLU A 748 8.12 -50.41 29.76
N LEU A 749 7.06 -51.20 29.96
CA LEU A 749 7.06 -52.66 29.99
C LEU A 749 6.74 -53.28 28.61
N THR A 750 6.38 -52.46 27.62
CA THR A 750 6.19 -52.86 26.23
C THR A 750 7.45 -52.50 25.42
N SER A 751 7.92 -53.40 24.56
CA SER A 751 9.08 -53.11 23.72
C SER A 751 9.08 -53.83 22.37
N VAL A 752 9.72 -53.22 21.38
CA VAL A 752 10.07 -53.82 20.09
C VAL A 752 11.59 -53.89 20.02
N THR A 753 12.15 -55.07 19.81
CA THR A 753 13.59 -55.33 19.80
C THR A 753 14.01 -56.07 18.53
N LEU A 754 15.10 -55.60 17.90
CA LEU A 754 15.82 -56.33 16.86
C LEU A 754 17.00 -57.07 17.48
N LEU A 755 16.99 -58.39 17.36
CA LEU A 755 18.09 -59.27 17.76
C LEU A 755 18.90 -59.63 16.52
N VAL A 756 20.21 -59.39 16.53
CA VAL A 756 21.15 -59.88 15.50
C VAL A 756 22.14 -60.82 16.16
N ASP A 757 22.26 -62.04 15.62
CA ASP A 757 23.07 -63.11 16.22
C ASP A 757 22.76 -63.36 17.72
N GLY A 758 21.51 -63.15 18.13
CA GLY A 758 21.03 -63.33 19.51
C GLY A 758 21.35 -62.19 20.48
N GLN A 759 21.86 -61.04 20.01
CA GLN A 759 22.06 -59.83 20.82
C GLN A 759 21.12 -58.71 20.37
N ALA A 760 20.52 -58.00 21.34
CA ALA A 760 19.72 -56.82 21.06
C ALA A 760 20.59 -55.70 20.48
N VAL A 761 20.27 -55.28 19.25
CA VAL A 761 20.98 -54.20 18.53
C VAL A 761 20.13 -52.96 18.32
N ARG A 762 18.80 -53.08 18.40
CA ARG A 762 17.83 -51.97 18.46
C ARG A 762 16.72 -52.37 19.42
N THR A 763 16.28 -51.43 20.24
CA THR A 763 15.13 -51.60 21.14
C THR A 763 14.41 -50.27 21.24
N GLU A 764 13.09 -50.28 21.06
CA GLU A 764 12.20 -49.17 21.38
C GLU A 764 11.26 -49.60 22.50
N GLN A 765 11.04 -48.72 23.46
CA GLN A 765 10.13 -48.93 24.58
C GLN A 765 8.84 -48.15 24.37
N GLY A 766 7.75 -48.65 24.95
CA GLY A 766 6.47 -47.99 24.92
C GLY A 766 6.50 -46.64 25.63
N ASN A 767 5.63 -45.73 25.19
CA ASN A 767 5.66 -44.31 25.57
C ASN A 767 4.31 -43.75 26.05
N GLU A 768 3.36 -44.61 26.37
CA GLU A 768 1.99 -44.29 26.81
C GLU A 768 1.22 -43.42 25.81
N SER A 769 1.60 -43.46 24.53
CA SER A 769 0.94 -42.70 23.46
C SER A 769 -0.27 -43.44 22.92
N GLU A 770 -1.46 -42.84 23.01
CA GLU A 770 -2.70 -43.35 22.40
C GLU A 770 -2.74 -43.13 20.85
N ASP A 771 -1.81 -42.35 20.29
CA ASP A 771 -1.66 -42.07 18.85
C ASP A 771 -0.86 -43.16 18.11
N SER A 772 -1.07 -43.30 16.79
CA SER A 772 -0.20 -44.14 15.94
C SER A 772 1.23 -43.58 15.88
N LEU A 773 2.21 -44.44 16.18
CA LEU A 773 3.63 -44.11 16.17
C LEU A 773 4.35 -44.85 15.03
N GLY A 774 5.10 -44.11 14.22
CA GLY A 774 6.06 -44.71 13.29
C GLY A 774 7.40 -44.95 13.97
N ILE A 775 7.86 -46.21 14.01
CA ILE A 775 9.23 -46.56 14.44
C ILE A 775 10.10 -46.76 13.20
N PHE A 776 11.31 -46.21 13.22
CA PHE A 776 12.26 -46.26 12.11
C PHE A 776 13.63 -46.72 12.61
N TRP A 777 14.16 -47.80 12.05
CA TRP A 777 15.51 -48.28 12.32
C TRP A 777 16.36 -48.33 11.06
N ASP A 778 17.49 -47.62 11.07
CA ASP A 778 18.61 -47.86 10.16
C ASP A 778 19.35 -49.13 10.61
N VAL A 779 19.34 -50.13 9.74
CA VAL A 779 19.97 -51.45 9.93
C VAL A 779 21.03 -51.75 8.87
N SER A 780 21.44 -50.74 8.10
CA SER A 780 22.42 -50.87 7.01
C SER A 780 23.75 -51.51 7.46
N GLU A 781 24.16 -51.27 8.71
CA GLU A 781 25.36 -51.87 9.31
C GLU A 781 25.27 -53.38 9.59
N PHE A 782 24.04 -53.93 9.60
CA PHE A 782 23.77 -55.36 9.84
C PHE A 782 23.41 -56.13 8.57
N ARG A 783 23.60 -55.52 7.39
CA ARG A 783 23.27 -56.15 6.11
C ARG A 783 23.96 -57.51 5.93
N GLY A 784 23.19 -58.50 5.53
CA GLY A 784 23.63 -59.89 5.35
C GLY A 784 23.74 -60.71 6.64
N LYS A 785 23.42 -60.14 7.81
CA LYS A 785 23.34 -60.89 9.08
C LYS A 785 21.94 -61.46 9.31
N GLN A 786 21.89 -62.52 10.11
CA GLN A 786 20.63 -63.14 10.54
C GLN A 786 20.06 -62.36 11.74
N ALA A 787 18.78 -62.06 11.69
CA ALA A 787 18.08 -61.28 12.68
C ALA A 787 16.71 -61.88 13.05
N VAL A 788 16.21 -61.49 14.22
CA VAL A 788 14.88 -61.83 14.74
C VAL A 788 14.26 -60.54 15.30
N LEU A 789 12.99 -60.31 14.98
CA LEU A 789 12.18 -59.27 15.60
C LEU A 789 11.44 -59.86 16.80
N GLU A 790 11.55 -59.21 17.94
CA GLU A 790 10.88 -59.61 19.18
C GLU A 790 10.07 -58.43 19.68
N ILE A 791 8.78 -58.65 19.90
CA ILE A 791 7.84 -57.67 20.43
C ILE A 791 7.27 -58.26 21.70
N VAL A 792 7.43 -57.55 22.80
CA VAL A 792 7.03 -58.02 24.13
C VAL A 792 6.12 -57.00 24.76
N ASP A 793 5.02 -57.47 25.33
CA ASP A 793 4.12 -56.67 26.14
C ASP A 793 3.91 -57.36 27.49
N HIS A 794 4.44 -56.72 28.53
CA HIS A 794 4.32 -57.16 29.93
C HIS A 794 3.30 -56.32 30.72
N ALA A 795 2.51 -55.46 30.06
CA ALA A 795 1.56 -54.59 30.74
C ALA A 795 0.51 -55.39 31.54
N THR A 796 0.27 -54.98 32.79
CA THR A 796 -0.65 -55.66 33.74
C THR A 796 -1.81 -54.77 34.20
N ALA A 797 -2.09 -53.66 33.50
CA ALA A 797 -3.11 -52.71 33.89
C ALA A 797 -4.14 -52.44 32.77
N ASP A 798 -5.42 -52.49 33.13
CA ASP A 798 -6.57 -52.23 32.26
C ASP A 798 -6.47 -50.86 31.57
N GLY A 799 -6.01 -50.86 30.30
CA GLY A 799 -6.11 -49.68 29.42
C GLY A 799 -5.11 -49.64 28.28
N LEU A 800 -3.83 -49.88 28.58
CA LEU A 800 -2.71 -49.80 27.63
C LEU A 800 -2.45 -51.17 27.01
N TRP A 801 -2.09 -51.20 25.73
CA TRP A 801 -1.85 -52.40 24.93
C TRP A 801 -0.77 -52.08 23.89
N VAL A 802 -0.53 -52.93 22.92
CA VAL A 802 0.26 -52.63 21.73
C VAL A 802 -0.43 -53.19 20.50
N GLY A 803 -0.58 -52.34 19.49
CA GLY A 803 -1.02 -52.72 18.15
C GLY A 803 0.10 -52.55 17.13
N ILE A 804 0.19 -53.46 16.17
CA ILE A 804 1.12 -53.37 15.04
C ILE A 804 0.28 -53.46 13.76
N ASP A 805 0.36 -52.39 12.98
CA ASP A 805 -0.40 -52.22 11.74
C ASP A 805 0.37 -52.77 10.54
N ASP A 806 1.61 -52.33 10.34
CA ASP A 806 2.48 -52.88 9.30
C ASP A 806 3.97 -52.88 9.72
N ILE A 807 4.72 -53.81 9.13
CA ILE A 807 6.18 -53.86 9.18
C ILE A 807 6.72 -53.88 7.76
N VAL A 808 7.60 -52.94 7.43
CA VAL A 808 8.12 -52.76 6.06
C VAL A 808 9.64 -52.67 6.07
N PHE A 809 10.28 -53.41 5.17
CA PHE A 809 11.72 -53.29 4.89
C PHE A 809 11.94 -52.40 3.67
N ALA A 810 12.88 -51.46 3.76
CA ALA A 810 13.16 -50.50 2.69
C ALA A 810 14.67 -50.28 2.47
N THR A 811 15.05 -50.00 1.22
CA THR A 811 16.46 -49.67 0.86
C THR A 811 16.62 -48.15 0.80
N MET A 812 17.64 -47.57 1.42
CA MET A 812 17.91 -46.14 1.24
C MET A 812 18.36 -45.88 -0.20
N LYS A 813 17.70 -44.97 -0.91
CA LYS A 813 18.14 -44.50 -2.23
C LYS A 813 18.38 -43.00 -2.25
#